data_AF-A0A1I3H8Q7-F1
#
_entry.id   AF-A0A1I3H8Q7-F1
#
_cell.length_a   1.000
_cell.length_b   1.000
_cell.length_c   1.000
_cell.angle_alpha   90.00
_cell.angle_beta   90.00
_cell.angle_gamma   90.00
#
_symmetry.space_group_name_H-M   'P 1'
#
loop_
_entity.id
_entity.type
_entity.pdbx_description
1 polymer ?
#
loop_
_entity_poly.entity_id
_entity_poly.type
_entity_poly.pdbx_seq_one_letter_code
_entity_poly.pdbx_strand_id
1 'polypeptide(L)'
;MIEKESIPKLNKAAKETFKDSGHDRNFIHLFRPHDNNKLNIVGSFEDSIRKENPNSSEEDKSENVAVLYPEFSAESKNSFGMIATMDFPDYRDIALGIGIKNEDNFYRSKEAFLKELKNADKMFCIDKNSDDNTCPPDYTYTYEQYRKALYARCLLANIWCFGIDFYDIDKGLLKELKESKQVYITDKTKDVTRIYGRPSDDLIDKFSTVKCKIGSSKRCVDFAEVYTEENKDLFTSDNYALYSGVIPRLKQIAFTPPSIGNNKVNKMTMSLGRTSYMTIMGLHFTIEGRYIGELLEHPFLDTDVKEGEPSLARINRDFEQCEVKAQNTLKNELENAVNFDEELAAINKYLSLSLNVHNINISGNIITNDGYCIYTKRNNKMTDSNQYYCSVNGGSEINDKSVKYYHNSNEEDIPTISYDITPVFFGSEMTRESIAELGDTDISPYWDYYGITCMSHFTEDYSKDSNILWAHFNVLGERYSPYSLEQINKMRMHASEKFESKSMYGYSLTEYDSWFKWLESNILRKLQLIQDNSDIIVAILMVRQIIWYKQLNDSVPNTIITIAFGLFTGAISLNKVVTIIQSRKIYKDIIVKTYKRLSVKTYKKNYMDVFNKDFNQKLKAGKDIDAIFYVITNMHVLTTMRNKG
;
A
#
# COMPACT_ATOMS: atom_id res chain seq x y z
N MET A 1 -23.75 2.26 19.24
CA MET A 1 -24.37 1.50 18.14
C MET A 1 -24.03 2.23 16.85
N ILE A 2 -23.45 1.57 15.84
CA ILE A 2 -23.34 2.20 14.51
C ILE A 2 -24.78 2.28 14.01
N GLU A 3 -25.31 3.49 13.84
CA GLU A 3 -26.67 3.62 13.33
C GLU A 3 -26.73 2.95 11.96
N LYS A 4 -27.83 2.26 11.65
CA LYS A 4 -28.02 1.59 10.35
C LYS A 4 -27.74 2.52 9.16
N GLU A 5 -27.93 3.82 9.35
CA GLU A 5 -27.68 4.87 8.35
C GLU A 5 -26.24 5.41 8.31
N SER A 6 -25.38 5.12 9.30
CA SER A 6 -24.03 5.70 9.38
C SER A 6 -23.12 5.24 8.25
N ILE A 7 -23.19 3.95 7.87
CA ILE A 7 -22.34 3.39 6.79
C ILE A 7 -22.75 3.96 5.42
N PRO A 8 -24.05 3.96 5.03
CA PRO A 8 -24.48 4.65 3.81
C PRO A 8 -24.09 6.13 3.76
N LYS A 9 -24.21 6.85 4.89
CA LYS A 9 -23.79 8.27 4.98
C LYS A 9 -22.29 8.44 4.78
N LEU A 10 -21.47 7.56 5.35
CA LEU A 10 -20.02 7.57 5.17
C LEU A 10 -19.63 7.31 3.71
N ASN A 11 -20.21 6.28 3.07
CA ASN A 11 -19.94 5.97 1.66
C ASN A 11 -20.31 7.15 0.75
N LYS A 12 -21.47 7.78 0.99
CA LYS A 12 -21.88 8.99 0.26
C LYS A 12 -20.89 10.14 0.45
N ALA A 13 -20.46 10.41 1.68
CA ALA A 13 -19.53 11.50 1.99
C ALA A 13 -18.14 11.25 1.39
N ALA A 14 -17.65 10.00 1.41
CA ALA A 14 -16.39 9.63 0.78
C ALA A 14 -16.45 9.82 -0.73
N LYS A 15 -17.53 9.36 -1.39
CA LYS A 15 -17.78 9.58 -2.81
C LYS A 15 -17.74 11.06 -3.18
N GLU A 16 -18.48 11.91 -2.45
CA GLU A 16 -18.51 13.35 -2.69
C GLU A 16 -17.13 14.01 -2.49
N THR A 17 -16.33 13.51 -1.54
CA THR A 17 -15.01 14.04 -1.24
C THR A 17 -13.98 13.71 -2.33
N PHE A 18 -14.05 12.52 -2.92
CA PHE A 18 -13.04 12.00 -3.86
C PHE A 18 -13.46 12.03 -5.33
N LYS A 19 -14.69 12.46 -5.64
CA LYS A 19 -15.20 12.56 -7.02
C LYS A 19 -14.32 13.44 -7.93
N ASP A 20 -13.86 14.58 -7.40
CA ASP A 20 -13.15 15.62 -8.17
C ASP A 20 -11.69 15.80 -7.73
N SER A 21 -11.15 14.88 -6.92
CA SER A 21 -9.83 15.05 -6.32
C SER A 21 -8.67 14.88 -7.31
N GLY A 22 -8.94 14.38 -8.52
CA GLY A 22 -7.91 14.02 -9.50
C GLY A 22 -6.98 12.91 -9.01
N HIS A 23 -7.42 12.15 -7.99
CA HIS A 23 -6.67 11.00 -7.48
C HIS A 23 -6.89 9.80 -8.39
N ASP A 24 -5.90 8.92 -8.48
CA ASP A 24 -5.97 7.67 -9.23
C ASP A 24 -7.11 6.77 -8.74
N ARG A 25 -7.66 6.97 -7.53
CA ARG A 25 -8.78 6.20 -6.97
C ARG A 25 -9.95 7.14 -6.71
N ASN A 26 -10.94 7.14 -7.61
CA ASN A 26 -12.10 8.03 -7.56
C ASN A 26 -13.35 7.43 -6.89
N PHE A 27 -13.24 6.20 -6.37
CA PHE A 27 -14.30 5.51 -5.65
C PHE A 27 -13.74 4.71 -4.48
N ILE A 28 -14.46 4.77 -3.36
CA ILE A 28 -14.24 3.96 -2.18
C ILE A 28 -15.60 3.61 -1.57
N HIS A 29 -15.80 2.33 -1.27
CA HIS A 29 -17.01 1.82 -0.64
C HIS A 29 -16.64 0.94 0.54
N LEU A 30 -17.04 1.35 1.74
CA LEU A 30 -16.96 0.53 2.95
C LEU A 30 -18.18 -0.38 3.00
N PHE A 31 -17.96 -1.68 3.13
CA PHE A 31 -19.04 -2.65 3.36
C PHE A 31 -18.76 -3.46 4.63
N ARG A 32 -19.81 -3.60 5.44
CA ARG A 32 -19.86 -4.37 6.69
C ARG A 32 -21.31 -4.67 7.02
N PRO A 33 -21.61 -5.68 7.85
CA PRO A 33 -22.95 -5.84 8.39
C PRO A 33 -23.43 -4.55 9.07
N HIS A 34 -24.63 -4.09 8.72
CA HIS A 34 -25.26 -2.87 9.23
C HIS A 34 -25.85 -3.09 10.64
N ASP A 35 -25.07 -3.71 11.52
CA ASP A 35 -25.41 -4.01 12.90
C ASP A 35 -24.26 -3.65 13.87
N ASN A 36 -24.48 -3.93 15.15
CA ASN A 36 -23.56 -3.58 16.24
C ASN A 36 -22.63 -4.69 16.69
N ASN A 37 -22.76 -5.87 16.08
CA ASN A 37 -21.98 -7.02 16.48
C ASN A 37 -20.50 -6.75 16.20
N LYS A 38 -19.63 -7.34 17.01
CA LYS A 38 -18.20 -7.39 16.67
C LYS A 38 -18.06 -8.10 15.34
N LEU A 39 -17.10 -7.68 14.54
CA LEU A 39 -16.80 -8.33 13.28
C LEU A 39 -15.48 -9.08 13.42
N ASN A 40 -15.46 -10.33 12.98
CA ASN A 40 -14.25 -11.08 12.74
C ASN A 40 -14.08 -11.27 11.24
N ILE A 41 -12.92 -10.90 10.71
CA ILE A 41 -12.58 -11.05 9.28
C ILE A 41 -11.43 -12.04 9.20
N VAL A 42 -11.64 -13.12 8.47
CA VAL A 42 -10.63 -14.17 8.28
C VAL A 42 -10.49 -14.56 6.82
N GLY A 43 -9.30 -15.00 6.43
CA GLY A 43 -9.06 -15.65 5.14
C GLY A 43 -9.14 -17.17 5.26
N SER A 44 -9.39 -17.85 4.14
CA SER A 44 -9.29 -19.31 4.02
C SER A 44 -8.77 -19.71 2.64
N PHE A 45 -7.81 -20.64 2.59
CA PHE A 45 -7.36 -21.28 1.35
C PHE A 45 -8.07 -22.63 1.09
N GLU A 46 -8.99 -23.06 1.97
CA GLU A 46 -9.63 -24.40 1.90
C GLU A 46 -10.22 -24.71 0.53
N ASP A 47 -10.95 -23.75 -0.07
CA ASP A 47 -11.54 -23.94 -1.39
C ASP A 47 -10.49 -24.14 -2.48
N SER A 48 -9.39 -23.39 -2.42
CA SER A 48 -8.30 -23.47 -3.39
C SER A 48 -7.51 -24.77 -3.24
N ILE A 49 -7.23 -25.18 -1.99
CA ILE A 49 -6.58 -26.46 -1.65
C ILE A 49 -7.45 -27.64 -2.10
N ARG A 50 -8.76 -27.60 -1.84
CA ARG A 50 -9.71 -28.64 -2.25
C ARG A 50 -9.78 -28.79 -3.77
N LYS A 51 -9.80 -27.67 -4.51
CA LYS A 51 -9.80 -27.69 -5.98
C LYS A 51 -8.51 -28.29 -6.56
N GLU A 52 -7.39 -28.18 -5.86
CA GLU A 52 -6.13 -28.79 -6.31
C GLU A 52 -6.08 -30.29 -6.04
N ASN A 53 -6.88 -30.76 -5.06
CA ASN A 53 -6.84 -32.13 -4.58
C ASN A 53 -8.23 -32.79 -4.56
N PRO A 54 -8.88 -32.91 -5.73
CA PRO A 54 -10.26 -33.40 -5.82
C PRO A 54 -10.42 -34.86 -5.33
N ASN A 55 -9.33 -35.63 -5.28
CA ASN A 55 -9.33 -37.03 -4.85
C ASN A 55 -9.03 -37.24 -3.35
N SER A 56 -8.78 -36.17 -2.59
CA SER A 56 -8.68 -36.26 -1.12
C SER A 56 -10.09 -36.53 -0.56
N SER A 57 -10.34 -37.79 -0.17
CA SER A 57 -11.67 -38.21 0.28
C SER A 57 -12.01 -37.61 1.65
N GLU A 58 -13.30 -37.40 1.95
CA GLU A 58 -13.72 -36.98 3.30
C GLU A 58 -13.45 -38.05 4.36
N GLU A 59 -13.23 -39.31 3.97
CA GLU A 59 -12.91 -40.42 4.88
C GLU A 59 -11.46 -40.34 5.41
N ASP A 60 -10.52 -39.79 4.64
CA ASP A 60 -9.12 -39.59 5.05
C ASP A 60 -8.93 -38.52 6.14
N LYS A 61 -9.99 -37.76 6.48
CA LYS A 61 -9.95 -36.72 7.53
C LYS A 61 -9.99 -37.28 8.96
N SER A 62 -10.32 -38.56 9.14
CA SER A 62 -10.77 -39.06 10.45
C SER A 62 -9.69 -39.67 11.35
N GLU A 63 -8.53 -40.10 10.85
CA GLU A 63 -7.60 -40.87 11.71
C GLU A 63 -6.10 -40.51 11.68
N ASN A 64 -5.61 -39.54 10.90
CA ASN A 64 -4.27 -38.99 11.08
C ASN A 64 -4.15 -37.59 10.44
N VAL A 65 -4.38 -36.52 11.23
CA VAL A 65 -4.41 -35.11 10.77
C VAL A 65 -3.00 -34.53 10.45
N ALA A 66 -2.12 -35.36 9.91
CA ALA A 66 -0.85 -34.99 9.30
C ALA A 66 -0.81 -35.41 7.82
N VAL A 67 -1.97 -35.54 7.17
CA VAL A 67 -2.05 -35.71 5.71
C VAL A 67 -1.66 -34.39 5.05
N LEU A 68 -0.35 -34.26 4.82
CA LEU A 68 0.28 -33.68 3.64
C LEU A 68 -0.66 -32.76 2.86
N TYR A 69 -0.73 -31.48 3.26
CA TYR A 69 -1.26 -30.43 2.40
C TYR A 69 -0.53 -30.52 1.07
N PRO A 70 -1.19 -30.90 -0.03
CA PRO A 70 -0.54 -30.93 -1.33
C PRO A 70 -0.18 -29.49 -1.67
N GLU A 71 0.90 -29.31 -2.41
CA GLU A 71 1.60 -28.04 -2.64
C GLU A 71 0.69 -26.99 -3.31
N PHE A 72 -0.24 -26.38 -2.55
CA PHE A 72 -0.80 -25.07 -2.83
C PHE A 72 0.32 -24.05 -2.55
N SER A 73 1.41 -24.17 -3.30
CA SER A 73 2.67 -23.42 -3.21
C SER A 73 2.74 -22.44 -4.36
N ALA A 74 3.85 -21.69 -4.46
CA ALA A 74 4.11 -20.76 -5.54
C ALA A 74 4.02 -21.39 -6.95
N GLU A 75 4.05 -22.72 -7.06
CA GLU A 75 3.98 -23.53 -8.28
C GLU A 75 2.59 -24.11 -8.61
N SER A 76 1.60 -23.95 -7.70
CA SER A 76 0.23 -24.43 -7.87
C SER A 76 -0.43 -23.98 -9.18
N LYS A 77 -1.16 -24.89 -9.82
CA LYS A 77 -1.93 -24.65 -11.05
C LYS A 77 -3.33 -24.10 -10.80
N ASN A 78 -3.69 -23.83 -9.54
CA ASN A 78 -4.94 -23.18 -9.15
C ASN A 78 -4.69 -21.75 -8.66
N SER A 79 -3.89 -21.04 -9.44
CA SER A 79 -3.37 -19.71 -9.12
C SER A 79 -3.66 -18.75 -10.26
N PHE A 80 -3.63 -17.46 -9.97
CA PHE A 80 -3.78 -16.43 -10.99
C PHE A 80 -2.45 -15.72 -11.19
N GLY A 81 -1.95 -15.68 -12.41
CA GLY A 81 -0.76 -14.94 -12.79
C GLY A 81 0.54 -15.75 -12.94
N MET A 82 1.65 -15.01 -12.97
CA MET A 82 3.03 -15.51 -12.99
C MET A 82 3.35 -16.29 -11.72
N ILE A 83 4.01 -17.43 -11.88
CA ILE A 83 4.56 -18.25 -10.78
C ILE A 83 5.64 -17.48 -10.04
N ALA A 84 5.61 -17.59 -8.71
CA ALA A 84 6.42 -16.77 -7.80
C ALA A 84 7.68 -17.50 -7.27
N THR A 85 8.41 -18.21 -8.14
CA THR A 85 9.57 -19.04 -7.73
C THR A 85 10.90 -18.67 -8.39
N MET A 86 10.88 -17.79 -9.39
CA MET A 86 12.07 -17.43 -10.15
C MET A 86 12.77 -16.22 -9.53
N ASP A 87 14.10 -16.29 -9.45
CA ASP A 87 14.90 -15.24 -8.82
C ASP A 87 15.05 -14.00 -9.72
N PHE A 88 15.36 -12.87 -9.09
CA PHE A 88 15.66 -11.61 -9.79
C PHE A 88 16.73 -11.80 -10.89
N PRO A 89 17.90 -12.45 -10.62
CA PRO A 89 18.89 -12.72 -11.67
C PRO A 89 18.34 -13.56 -12.82
N ASP A 90 17.45 -14.52 -12.55
CA ASP A 90 16.88 -15.37 -13.59
C ASP A 90 16.01 -14.54 -14.53
N TYR A 91 15.12 -13.71 -13.98
CA TYR A 91 14.28 -12.81 -14.79
C TYR A 91 15.09 -11.73 -15.50
N ARG A 92 16.10 -11.15 -14.85
CA ARG A 92 17.00 -10.18 -15.47
C ARG A 92 17.74 -10.80 -16.65
N ASP A 93 18.35 -11.95 -16.45
CA ASP A 93 19.19 -12.58 -17.46
C ASP A 93 18.32 -13.05 -18.64
N ILE A 94 17.11 -13.56 -18.36
CA ILE A 94 16.10 -13.86 -19.37
C ILE A 94 15.65 -12.59 -20.13
N ALA A 95 15.31 -11.52 -19.41
CA ALA A 95 14.83 -10.25 -19.96
C ALA A 95 15.86 -9.57 -20.87
N LEU A 96 17.13 -9.65 -20.47
CA LEU A 96 18.25 -9.07 -21.18
C LEU A 96 18.83 -10.00 -22.24
N GLY A 97 18.46 -11.28 -22.20
CA GLY A 97 18.89 -12.22 -23.19
C GLY A 97 20.32 -12.72 -23.02
N ILE A 98 20.72 -12.80 -21.76
CA ILE A 98 22.07 -13.03 -21.28
C ILE A 98 22.19 -14.53 -20.95
N GLY A 99 23.28 -15.18 -21.38
CA GLY A 99 23.52 -16.62 -21.18
C GLY A 99 22.70 -17.57 -22.06
N ILE A 100 21.73 -17.07 -22.83
CA ILE A 100 20.88 -17.85 -23.74
C ILE A 100 21.51 -17.86 -25.14
N LYS A 101 21.60 -19.03 -25.79
CA LYS A 101 22.05 -19.12 -27.20
C LYS A 101 21.23 -18.14 -28.05
N ASN A 102 21.89 -17.40 -28.95
CA ASN A 102 21.28 -16.29 -29.72
C ASN A 102 19.90 -16.61 -30.32
N GLU A 103 19.67 -17.86 -30.74
CA GLU A 103 18.43 -18.34 -31.36
C GLU A 103 17.27 -18.65 -30.40
N ASP A 104 17.54 -18.77 -29.09
CA ASP A 104 16.56 -19.13 -28.06
C ASP A 104 16.12 -17.93 -27.20
N ASN A 105 16.72 -16.76 -27.41
CA ASN A 105 16.40 -15.56 -26.67
C ASN A 105 15.14 -14.89 -27.22
N PHE A 106 14.07 -14.99 -26.45
CA PHE A 106 12.74 -14.56 -26.87
C PHE A 106 12.58 -13.06 -27.06
N TYR A 107 13.54 -12.24 -26.60
CA TYR A 107 13.51 -10.79 -26.81
C TYR A 107 14.21 -10.34 -28.09
N ARG A 108 14.99 -11.22 -28.74
CA ARG A 108 15.72 -10.87 -29.97
C ARG A 108 14.86 -10.91 -31.22
N SER A 109 13.94 -11.87 -31.27
CA SER A 109 13.08 -12.07 -32.44
C SER A 109 11.66 -12.41 -32.03
N LYS A 110 10.72 -12.07 -32.93
CA LYS A 110 9.32 -12.44 -32.82
C LYS A 110 9.15 -13.97 -32.74
N GLU A 111 9.95 -14.72 -33.48
CA GLU A 111 9.91 -16.18 -33.52
C GLU A 111 10.30 -16.79 -32.17
N ALA A 112 11.36 -16.26 -31.54
CA ALA A 112 11.78 -16.70 -30.22
C ALA A 112 10.76 -16.28 -29.14
N PHE A 113 10.14 -15.09 -29.27
CA PHE A 113 9.00 -14.67 -28.43
C PHE A 113 7.85 -15.68 -28.49
N LEU A 114 7.40 -16.03 -29.70
CA LEU A 114 6.33 -17.01 -29.90
C LEU A 114 6.70 -18.41 -29.41
N LYS A 115 7.99 -18.78 -29.45
CA LYS A 115 8.49 -20.03 -28.87
C LYS A 115 8.38 -20.00 -27.34
N GLU A 116 8.73 -18.89 -26.69
CA GLU A 116 8.60 -18.74 -25.23
C GLU A 116 7.15 -18.77 -24.78
N LEU A 117 6.22 -18.20 -25.55
CA LEU A 117 4.79 -18.30 -25.24
C LEU A 117 4.27 -19.75 -25.19
N LYS A 118 4.99 -20.73 -25.75
CA LYS A 118 4.66 -22.16 -25.58
C LYS A 118 5.01 -22.68 -24.18
N ASN A 119 5.87 -21.99 -23.44
CA ASN A 119 6.20 -22.29 -22.04
C ASN A 119 5.23 -21.62 -21.05
N ALA A 120 4.22 -20.86 -21.52
CA ALA A 120 3.23 -20.20 -20.65
C ALA A 120 2.62 -21.16 -19.61
N ASP A 121 2.35 -22.41 -20.00
CA ASP A 121 1.84 -23.49 -19.13
C ASP A 121 2.70 -23.76 -17.89
N LYS A 122 3.99 -23.43 -17.94
CA LYS A 122 4.96 -23.65 -16.87
C LYS A 122 5.19 -22.42 -16.00
N MET A 123 4.78 -21.24 -16.45
CA MET A 123 5.17 -19.96 -15.82
C MET A 123 3.97 -19.07 -15.48
N PHE A 124 2.80 -19.35 -16.05
CA PHE A 124 1.61 -18.53 -15.88
C PHE A 124 0.35 -19.38 -15.77
N CYS A 125 -0.46 -19.03 -14.78
CA CYS A 125 -1.72 -19.68 -14.52
C CYS A 125 -2.86 -18.67 -14.55
N ILE A 126 -4.07 -19.06 -14.93
CA ILE A 126 -5.28 -18.32 -14.59
C ILE A 126 -6.12 -19.30 -13.77
N ASP A 127 -6.88 -18.84 -12.79
CA ASP A 127 -7.79 -19.75 -12.09
C ASP A 127 -8.74 -20.42 -13.11
N LYS A 128 -8.67 -21.75 -13.23
CA LYS A 128 -9.70 -22.50 -13.95
C LYS A 128 -10.94 -22.47 -13.07
N ASN A 129 -11.90 -21.61 -13.39
CA ASN A 129 -13.23 -21.77 -12.82
C ASN A 129 -13.76 -23.12 -13.34
N SER A 130 -13.90 -24.06 -12.41
CA SER A 130 -14.55 -25.39 -12.48
C SER A 130 -14.97 -25.87 -13.87
N ASP A 131 -14.37 -26.98 -14.28
CA ASP A 131 -14.85 -27.97 -15.25
C ASP A 131 -15.08 -27.56 -16.72
N ASP A 132 -15.36 -26.29 -17.06
CA ASP A 132 -15.83 -25.94 -18.41
C ASP A 132 -14.85 -25.13 -19.30
N ASN A 133 -13.69 -24.69 -18.80
CA ASN A 133 -12.73 -23.85 -19.57
C ASN A 133 -13.37 -22.59 -20.23
N THR A 134 -14.58 -22.19 -19.83
CA THR A 134 -15.28 -21.04 -20.40
C THR A 134 -14.91 -19.77 -19.66
N CYS A 135 -14.53 -18.73 -20.41
CA CYS A 135 -14.47 -17.37 -19.86
C CYS A 135 -15.88 -16.90 -19.45
N PRO A 136 -15.96 -15.88 -18.58
CA PRO A 136 -17.24 -15.24 -18.27
C PRO A 136 -17.95 -14.81 -19.57
N PRO A 137 -19.30 -14.77 -19.61
CA PRO A 137 -20.06 -14.61 -20.86
C PRO A 137 -19.75 -13.36 -21.70
N ASP A 138 -19.17 -12.34 -21.07
CA ASP A 138 -18.82 -11.06 -21.70
C ASP A 138 -17.44 -11.05 -22.37
N TYR A 139 -16.66 -12.12 -22.25
CA TYR A 139 -15.33 -12.22 -22.82
C TYR A 139 -15.38 -12.83 -24.22
N THR A 140 -14.77 -12.14 -25.19
CA THR A 140 -14.81 -12.51 -26.61
C THR A 140 -13.95 -13.72 -26.93
N TYR A 141 -12.83 -13.88 -26.23
CA TYR A 141 -11.82 -14.90 -26.56
C TYR A 141 -11.89 -16.11 -25.64
N THR A 142 -11.24 -17.20 -26.04
CA THR A 142 -11.11 -18.37 -25.18
C THR A 142 -10.19 -18.07 -23.99
N TYR A 143 -10.37 -18.82 -22.91
CA TYR A 143 -9.51 -18.75 -21.74
C TYR A 143 -8.02 -18.91 -22.10
N GLU A 144 -7.71 -19.83 -23.01
CA GLU A 144 -6.33 -20.08 -23.46
C GLU A 144 -5.72 -18.88 -24.19
N GLN A 145 -6.53 -18.15 -24.95
CA GLN A 145 -6.10 -16.93 -25.63
C GLN A 145 -5.80 -15.81 -24.64
N TYR A 146 -6.67 -15.57 -23.65
CA TYR A 146 -6.37 -14.59 -22.59
C TYR A 146 -5.15 -15.00 -21.78
N ARG A 147 -5.01 -16.27 -21.44
CA ARG A 147 -3.85 -16.77 -20.71
C ARG A 147 -2.54 -16.45 -21.42
N LYS A 148 -2.45 -16.72 -22.72
CA LYS A 148 -1.28 -16.39 -23.53
C LYS A 148 -1.07 -14.88 -23.64
N ALA A 149 -2.13 -14.11 -23.85
CA ALA A 149 -2.06 -12.66 -23.98
C ALA A 149 -1.62 -11.96 -22.68
N LEU A 150 -2.16 -12.39 -21.54
CA LEU A 150 -1.81 -11.89 -20.21
C LEU A 150 -0.40 -12.32 -19.80
N TYR A 151 0.01 -13.56 -20.13
CA TYR A 151 1.40 -13.99 -19.92
C TYR A 151 2.37 -13.10 -20.70
N ALA A 152 2.12 -12.89 -22.00
CA ALA A 152 2.93 -12.01 -22.84
C ALA A 152 3.02 -10.58 -22.27
N ARG A 153 1.89 -10.04 -21.82
CA ARG A 153 1.81 -8.73 -21.16
C ARG A 153 2.64 -8.68 -19.88
N CYS A 154 2.47 -9.65 -18.98
CA CYS A 154 3.23 -9.71 -17.73
C CYS A 154 4.72 -9.84 -18.02
N LEU A 155 5.11 -10.69 -18.95
CA LEU A 155 6.50 -10.88 -19.34
C LEU A 155 7.13 -9.56 -19.80
N LEU A 156 6.48 -8.85 -20.72
CA LEU A 156 6.97 -7.56 -21.22
C LEU A 156 7.03 -6.46 -20.15
N ALA A 157 6.00 -6.37 -19.30
CA ALA A 157 5.97 -5.43 -18.18
C ALA A 157 7.16 -5.63 -17.23
N ASN A 158 7.45 -6.88 -16.87
CA ASN A 158 8.56 -7.22 -15.99
C ASN A 158 9.92 -6.94 -16.65
N ILE A 159 10.03 -7.15 -17.97
CA ILE A 159 11.26 -6.82 -18.71
C ILE A 159 11.52 -5.31 -18.72
N TRP A 160 10.48 -4.52 -18.94
CA TRP A 160 10.56 -3.06 -18.91
C TRP A 160 10.84 -2.49 -17.51
N CYS A 161 10.89 -3.32 -16.47
CA CYS A 161 11.37 -2.90 -15.14
C CYS A 161 12.90 -2.87 -15.04
N PHE A 162 13.63 -3.50 -15.97
CA PHE A 162 15.09 -3.48 -15.98
C PHE A 162 15.60 -2.36 -16.88
N GLY A 163 16.55 -1.59 -16.39
CA GLY A 163 17.17 -0.53 -17.15
C GLY A 163 18.62 -0.27 -16.77
N ILE A 164 19.30 0.43 -17.66
CA ILE A 164 20.71 0.80 -17.49
C ILE A 164 20.90 2.29 -17.74
N ASP A 165 21.73 2.91 -16.89
CA ASP A 165 22.09 4.32 -17.01
C ASP A 165 23.20 4.50 -18.04
N PHE A 166 22.96 5.33 -19.04
CA PHE A 166 23.92 5.82 -20.01
C PHE A 166 24.34 7.25 -19.67
N TYR A 167 25.64 7.52 -19.79
CA TYR A 167 26.25 8.83 -19.61
C TYR A 167 26.78 9.32 -20.95
N ASP A 168 26.46 10.56 -21.33
CA ASP A 168 26.91 11.18 -22.58
C ASP A 168 26.59 10.33 -23.84
N ILE A 169 25.37 9.78 -23.94
CA ILE A 169 24.97 8.93 -25.07
C ILE A 169 25.06 9.68 -26.41
N ASP A 170 25.52 8.98 -27.46
CA ASP A 170 25.56 9.53 -28.81
C ASP A 170 24.17 10.01 -29.27
N LYS A 171 24.13 11.19 -29.90
CA LYS A 171 22.87 11.83 -30.29
C LYS A 171 22.11 11.08 -31.38
N GLY A 172 22.83 10.46 -32.32
CA GLY A 172 22.24 9.65 -33.38
C GLY A 172 21.60 8.39 -32.82
N LEU A 173 22.35 7.69 -31.96
CA LEU A 173 21.84 6.52 -31.22
C LEU A 173 20.63 6.89 -30.35
N LEU A 174 20.71 7.94 -29.54
CA LEU A 174 19.62 8.37 -28.67
C LEU A 174 18.34 8.72 -29.45
N LYS A 175 18.47 9.34 -30.62
CA LYS A 175 17.33 9.67 -31.47
C LYS A 175 16.57 8.41 -31.89
N GLU A 176 17.29 7.40 -32.37
CA GLU A 176 16.68 6.17 -32.88
C GLU A 176 16.12 5.31 -31.74
N LEU A 177 16.77 5.31 -30.58
CA LEU A 177 16.23 4.69 -29.37
C LEU A 177 14.92 5.36 -28.92
N LYS A 178 14.82 6.70 -29.00
CA LYS A 178 13.57 7.43 -28.69
C LYS A 178 12.44 7.12 -29.67
N GLU A 179 12.76 6.71 -30.90
CA GLU A 179 11.81 6.29 -31.92
C GLU A 179 11.43 4.80 -31.82
N SER A 180 12.20 4.00 -31.06
CA SER A 180 11.95 2.58 -30.84
C SER A 180 10.79 2.33 -29.87
N LYS A 181 9.89 1.42 -30.24
CA LYS A 181 8.80 0.94 -29.38
C LYS A 181 9.21 -0.19 -28.43
N GLN A 182 10.44 -0.71 -28.52
CA GLN A 182 10.91 -1.83 -27.67
C GLN A 182 11.62 -1.35 -26.39
N VAL A 183 12.04 -0.10 -26.34
CA VAL A 183 12.70 0.48 -25.17
C VAL A 183 11.92 1.66 -24.65
N TYR A 184 12.09 1.91 -23.36
CA TYR A 184 11.62 3.13 -22.72
C TYR A 184 12.81 3.94 -22.22
N ILE A 185 12.73 5.26 -22.28
CA ILE A 185 13.85 6.16 -21.99
C ILE A 185 13.41 7.25 -21.03
N THR A 186 14.20 7.45 -19.97
CA THR A 186 14.04 8.56 -19.02
C THR A 186 15.33 9.36 -18.92
N ASP A 187 15.23 10.67 -19.04
CA ASP A 187 16.34 11.58 -18.79
C ASP A 187 16.41 11.88 -17.28
N LYS A 188 17.28 11.20 -16.53
CA LYS A 188 17.45 11.36 -15.07
C LYS A 188 18.10 12.70 -14.72
N THR A 189 19.08 13.09 -15.53
CA THR A 189 19.71 14.42 -15.49
C THR A 189 20.04 14.84 -16.91
N LYS A 190 20.60 16.05 -17.09
CA LYS A 190 21.03 16.52 -18.41
C LYS A 190 21.99 15.56 -19.13
N ASP A 191 22.80 14.82 -18.37
CA ASP A 191 23.88 13.99 -18.90
C ASP A 191 23.69 12.48 -18.61
N VAL A 192 22.55 12.11 -17.99
CA VAL A 192 22.23 10.72 -17.64
C VAL A 192 20.88 10.35 -18.22
N THR A 193 20.91 9.42 -19.16
CA THR A 193 19.73 8.85 -19.78
C THR A 193 19.64 7.39 -19.37
N ARG A 194 18.54 7.00 -18.73
CA ARG A 194 18.26 5.60 -18.47
C ARG A 194 17.45 5.00 -19.61
N ILE A 195 17.83 3.80 -20.02
CA ILE A 195 17.11 3.00 -21.02
C ILE A 195 16.60 1.74 -20.34
N TYR A 196 15.29 1.53 -20.41
CA TYR A 196 14.57 0.37 -19.91
C TYR A 196 14.21 -0.59 -21.05
N GLY A 197 14.15 -1.88 -20.73
CA GLY A 197 13.99 -2.94 -21.71
C GLY A 197 15.25 -3.13 -22.55
N ARG A 198 15.08 -3.75 -23.73
CA ARG A 198 16.18 -4.02 -24.65
C ARG A 198 15.86 -3.49 -26.06
N PRO A 199 16.82 -2.92 -26.80
CA PRO A 199 16.60 -2.52 -28.19
C PRO A 199 16.57 -3.73 -29.14
N SER A 200 16.11 -3.50 -30.37
CA SER A 200 16.13 -4.51 -31.43
C SER A 200 17.56 -4.84 -31.86
N ASP A 201 17.78 -6.07 -32.33
CA ASP A 201 19.10 -6.50 -32.81
C ASP A 201 19.58 -5.64 -33.98
N ASP A 202 18.68 -5.27 -34.90
CA ASP A 202 18.97 -4.34 -35.99
C ASP A 202 19.52 -2.99 -35.48
N LEU A 203 18.96 -2.46 -34.38
CA LEU A 203 19.41 -1.20 -33.80
C LEU A 203 20.75 -1.37 -33.06
N ILE A 204 20.93 -2.50 -32.37
CA ILE A 204 22.19 -2.85 -31.71
C ILE A 204 23.31 -2.98 -32.74
N ASP A 205 23.07 -3.69 -33.84
CA ASP A 205 24.06 -3.93 -34.90
C ASP A 205 24.41 -2.64 -35.64
N LYS A 206 23.39 -1.82 -35.98
CA LYS A 206 23.56 -0.51 -36.63
C LYS A 206 24.47 0.43 -35.85
N PHE A 207 24.41 0.38 -34.51
CA PHE A 207 25.21 1.23 -33.63
C PHE A 207 26.28 0.46 -32.86
N SER A 208 26.64 -0.75 -33.31
CA SER A 208 27.44 -1.72 -32.56
C SER A 208 28.73 -1.14 -31.99
N THR A 209 29.46 -0.34 -32.75
CA THR A 209 30.76 0.24 -32.37
C THR A 209 30.67 1.63 -31.71
N VAL A 210 29.47 2.11 -31.39
CA VAL A 210 29.31 3.40 -30.70
C VAL A 210 29.73 3.25 -29.24
N LYS A 211 30.72 4.03 -28.80
CA LYS A 211 31.18 4.01 -27.42
C LYS A 211 30.15 4.64 -26.48
N CYS A 212 29.76 3.88 -25.47
CA CYS A 212 28.80 4.25 -24.43
C CYS A 212 29.47 4.21 -23.06
N LYS A 213 29.22 5.20 -22.22
CA LYS A 213 29.56 5.13 -20.79
C LYS A 213 28.32 4.64 -20.04
N ILE A 214 28.44 3.51 -19.33
CA ILE A 214 27.30 2.86 -18.68
C ILE A 214 27.51 2.63 -17.18
N GLY A 215 26.41 2.61 -16.45
CA GLY A 215 26.35 2.26 -15.03
C GLY A 215 27.05 3.26 -14.11
N SER A 216 26.92 3.06 -12.79
CA SER A 216 27.48 3.96 -11.77
C SER A 216 29.02 4.09 -11.85
N SER A 217 29.70 3.05 -12.36
CA SER A 217 31.15 3.03 -12.60
C SER A 217 31.59 3.76 -13.87
N LYS A 218 30.64 4.21 -14.72
CA LYS A 218 30.88 4.87 -16.01
C LYS A 218 31.81 4.07 -16.92
N ARG A 219 31.65 2.74 -16.94
CA ARG A 219 32.42 1.83 -17.80
C ARG A 219 32.20 2.22 -19.26
N CYS A 220 33.28 2.38 -20.02
CA CYS A 220 33.22 2.71 -21.45
C CYS A 220 33.26 1.40 -22.27
N VAL A 221 32.18 1.12 -23.00
CA VAL A 221 32.02 -0.11 -23.81
C VAL A 221 31.40 0.23 -25.16
N ASP A 222 31.51 -0.67 -26.13
CA ASP A 222 30.74 -0.55 -27.37
C ASP A 222 29.24 -0.82 -27.11
N PHE A 223 28.34 -0.19 -27.87
CA PHE A 223 26.89 -0.30 -27.63
C PHE A 223 26.41 -1.76 -27.70
N ALA A 224 26.97 -2.55 -28.62
CA ALA A 224 26.67 -3.98 -28.70
C ALA A 224 27.15 -4.77 -27.47
N GLU A 225 28.25 -4.34 -26.84
CA GLU A 225 28.78 -5.01 -25.63
C GLU A 225 27.92 -4.75 -24.40
N VAL A 226 27.10 -3.68 -24.38
CA VAL A 226 26.20 -3.35 -23.25
C VAL A 226 25.26 -4.51 -22.92
N TYR A 227 24.74 -5.19 -23.94
CA TYR A 227 23.73 -6.25 -23.80
C TYR A 227 24.35 -7.66 -23.78
N THR A 228 25.55 -7.79 -23.20
CA THR A 228 26.28 -9.06 -23.06
C THR A 228 26.37 -9.48 -21.59
N GLU A 229 26.70 -10.77 -21.36
CA GLU A 229 26.88 -11.36 -20.03
C GLU A 229 27.81 -10.56 -19.12
N GLU A 230 28.89 -10.01 -19.67
CA GLU A 230 29.91 -9.29 -18.90
C GLU A 230 29.42 -7.98 -18.26
N ASN A 231 28.26 -7.48 -18.71
CA ASN A 231 27.68 -6.21 -18.26
C ASN A 231 26.33 -6.37 -17.55
N LYS A 232 25.87 -7.61 -17.33
CA LYS A 232 24.54 -7.88 -16.75
C LYS A 232 24.30 -7.25 -15.40
N ASP A 233 25.33 -7.15 -14.58
CA ASP A 233 25.26 -6.57 -13.22
C ASP A 233 25.17 -5.05 -13.22
N LEU A 234 25.30 -4.40 -14.38
CA LEU A 234 25.09 -2.96 -14.54
C LEU A 234 23.62 -2.60 -14.75
N PHE A 235 22.77 -3.58 -15.07
CA PHE A 235 21.33 -3.39 -15.16
C PHE A 235 20.75 -3.33 -13.76
N THR A 236 20.01 -2.26 -13.51
CA THR A 236 19.30 -2.03 -12.26
C THR A 236 17.81 -2.07 -12.52
N SER A 237 17.03 -2.38 -11.50
CA SER A 237 15.60 -2.12 -11.54
C SER A 237 15.25 -1.02 -10.54
N ASP A 238 14.39 -0.11 -10.96
CA ASP A 238 13.77 0.88 -10.07
C ASP A 238 12.44 0.36 -9.51
N ASN A 239 12.09 -0.92 -9.73
CA ASN A 239 10.81 -1.49 -9.37
C ASN A 239 10.90 -2.60 -8.32
N TYR A 240 10.14 -2.45 -7.23
CA TYR A 240 10.03 -3.40 -6.13
C TYR A 240 9.36 -4.72 -6.52
N ALA A 241 8.64 -4.78 -7.65
CA ALA A 241 7.91 -5.96 -8.11
C ALA A 241 8.79 -7.16 -8.53
N LEU A 242 10.12 -7.02 -8.49
CA LEU A 242 11.05 -8.10 -8.83
C LEU A 242 11.44 -8.98 -7.63
N TYR A 243 11.04 -8.61 -6.41
CA TYR A 243 10.91 -9.61 -5.35
C TYR A 243 9.58 -10.31 -5.62
N SER A 244 9.66 -11.58 -6.02
CA SER A 244 8.51 -12.40 -6.42
C SER A 244 7.66 -12.79 -5.20
N GLY A 245 7.20 -11.80 -4.43
CA GLY A 245 6.31 -12.01 -3.30
C GLY A 245 4.99 -12.60 -3.78
N VAL A 246 4.44 -13.50 -2.97
CA VAL A 246 3.14 -14.12 -3.23
C VAL A 246 2.07 -13.29 -2.52
N ILE A 247 0.99 -12.98 -3.22
CA ILE A 247 -0.05 -12.07 -2.74
C ILE A 247 -1.37 -12.84 -2.66
N PRO A 248 -2.17 -12.67 -1.59
CA PRO A 248 -3.49 -13.25 -1.52
C PRO A 248 -4.45 -12.53 -2.48
N ARG A 249 -5.04 -13.32 -3.37
CA ARG A 249 -6.09 -12.89 -4.30
C ARG A 249 -7.45 -13.17 -3.68
N LEU A 250 -8.34 -12.18 -3.63
CA LEU A 250 -9.70 -12.40 -3.19
C LEU A 250 -10.53 -13.10 -4.27
N LYS A 251 -11.14 -14.24 -3.95
CA LYS A 251 -12.03 -14.99 -4.86
C LYS A 251 -13.50 -14.85 -4.50
N GLN A 252 -13.81 -14.82 -3.22
CA GLN A 252 -15.17 -14.75 -2.72
C GLN A 252 -15.19 -14.23 -1.28
N ILE A 253 -16.29 -13.60 -0.88
CA ILE A 253 -16.58 -13.27 0.51
C ILE A 253 -17.84 -14.01 0.95
N ALA A 254 -17.75 -14.78 2.02
CA ALA A 254 -18.87 -15.40 2.69
C ALA A 254 -19.16 -14.69 4.02
N PHE A 255 -20.44 -14.53 4.35
CA PHE A 255 -20.89 -13.98 5.61
C PHE A 255 -21.60 -15.05 6.44
N THR A 256 -21.25 -15.13 7.72
CA THR A 256 -21.94 -15.99 8.69
C THR A 256 -22.46 -15.11 9.83
N PRO A 257 -23.79 -15.06 10.02
CA PRO A 257 -24.37 -14.32 11.13
C PRO A 257 -24.03 -15.01 12.47
N PRO A 258 -24.23 -14.33 13.61
CA PRO A 258 -23.93 -14.88 14.92
C PRO A 258 -24.74 -16.16 15.18
N SER A 259 -24.09 -17.21 15.69
CA SER A 259 -24.74 -18.49 16.03
C SER A 259 -25.04 -18.59 17.53
N ILE A 260 -25.81 -19.60 17.94
CA ILE A 260 -26.32 -19.78 19.33
C ILE A 260 -25.18 -19.78 20.38
N GLY A 261 -23.95 -20.17 20.01
CA GLY A 261 -22.78 -20.16 20.90
C GLY A 261 -21.94 -18.87 20.88
N ASN A 262 -22.11 -17.99 19.89
CA ASN A 262 -21.39 -16.73 19.76
C ASN A 262 -22.31 -15.65 19.17
N ASN A 263 -23.32 -15.24 19.92
CA ASN A 263 -24.42 -14.37 19.46
C ASN A 263 -24.04 -12.88 19.30
N LYS A 264 -22.77 -12.51 19.48
CA LYS A 264 -22.29 -11.11 19.42
C LYS A 264 -21.20 -10.86 18.38
N VAL A 265 -20.79 -11.89 17.64
CA VAL A 265 -19.71 -11.78 16.66
C VAL A 265 -20.20 -12.26 15.29
N ASN A 266 -20.21 -11.32 14.35
CA ASN A 266 -20.33 -11.58 12.93
C ASN A 266 -19.01 -12.14 12.39
N LYS A 267 -19.08 -13.10 11.47
CA LYS A 267 -17.91 -13.62 10.78
C LYS A 267 -17.99 -13.34 9.28
N MET A 268 -16.96 -12.72 8.73
CA MET A 268 -16.71 -12.66 7.29
C MET A 268 -15.52 -13.54 6.96
N THR A 269 -15.70 -14.44 5.99
CA THR A 269 -14.66 -15.35 5.51
C THR A 269 -14.33 -14.98 4.07
N MET A 270 -13.07 -14.65 3.81
CA MET A 270 -12.55 -14.35 2.49
C MET A 270 -11.94 -15.63 1.92
N SER A 271 -12.52 -16.18 0.86
CA SER A 271 -11.90 -17.29 0.13
C SER A 271 -10.73 -16.76 -0.69
N LEU A 272 -9.54 -17.27 -0.40
CA LEU A 272 -8.29 -16.79 -0.93
C LEU A 272 -7.76 -17.71 -2.03
N GLY A 273 -7.29 -17.09 -3.11
CA GLY A 273 -6.32 -17.65 -4.03
C GLY A 273 -4.97 -16.95 -3.85
N ARG A 274 -4.08 -17.15 -4.81
CA ARG A 274 -2.79 -16.46 -4.85
C ARG A 274 -2.51 -15.83 -6.21
N THR A 275 -1.67 -14.81 -6.18
CA THR A 275 -1.07 -14.13 -7.32
C THR A 275 0.34 -13.67 -6.95
N SER A 276 1.00 -12.90 -7.80
CA SER A 276 2.35 -12.39 -7.58
C SER A 276 2.47 -10.91 -7.92
N TYR A 277 3.45 -10.22 -7.33
CA TYR A 277 3.77 -8.83 -7.71
C TYR A 277 4.08 -8.68 -9.21
N MET A 278 4.66 -9.71 -9.83
CA MET A 278 4.94 -9.73 -11.27
C MET A 278 3.66 -9.68 -12.11
N THR A 279 2.62 -10.38 -11.65
CA THR A 279 1.29 -10.35 -12.28
C THR A 279 0.64 -9.00 -12.10
N ILE A 280 0.72 -8.49 -10.87
CA ILE A 280 0.28 -7.13 -10.55
C ILE A 280 0.96 -6.13 -11.49
N MET A 281 2.28 -6.21 -11.68
CA MET A 281 3.02 -5.31 -12.56
C MET A 281 2.59 -5.44 -14.02
N GLY A 282 2.32 -6.66 -14.48
CA GLY A 282 1.76 -6.91 -15.80
C GLY A 282 0.42 -6.21 -16.01
N LEU A 283 -0.48 -6.32 -15.05
CA LEU A 283 -1.80 -5.73 -15.11
C LEU A 283 -1.80 -4.22 -14.83
N HIS A 284 -0.90 -3.76 -13.98
CA HIS A 284 -0.79 -2.39 -13.47
C HIS A 284 0.54 -1.75 -13.88
N PHE A 285 0.88 -1.86 -15.16
CA PHE A 285 2.14 -1.37 -15.65
C PHE A 285 2.19 0.16 -15.52
N THR A 286 3.01 0.63 -14.58
CA THR A 286 3.30 2.04 -14.35
C THR A 286 4.76 2.23 -14.03
N ILE A 287 5.48 2.92 -14.92
CA ILE A 287 6.88 3.28 -14.71
C ILE A 287 7.04 4.73 -15.18
N GLU A 288 7.46 5.62 -14.27
CA GLU A 288 7.88 7.00 -14.59
C GLU A 288 6.84 7.79 -15.43
N GLY A 289 5.56 7.62 -15.10
CA GLY A 289 4.43 8.33 -15.74
C GLY A 289 3.94 7.73 -17.06
N ARG A 290 4.39 6.53 -17.44
CA ARG A 290 3.80 5.72 -18.52
C ARG A 290 2.83 4.68 -17.98
N TYR A 291 1.93 4.23 -18.85
CA TYR A 291 0.80 3.40 -18.47
C TYR A 291 0.71 2.15 -19.34
N ILE A 292 -0.35 1.38 -19.10
CA ILE A 292 -0.58 0.13 -19.81
C ILE A 292 -0.76 0.34 -21.33
N GLY A 293 -1.28 1.50 -21.75
CA GLY A 293 -1.51 1.82 -23.16
C GLY A 293 -0.24 1.65 -24.00
N GLU A 294 0.88 2.21 -23.52
CA GLU A 294 2.18 2.09 -24.19
C GLU A 294 2.71 0.66 -24.21
N LEU A 295 2.48 -0.12 -23.15
CA LEU A 295 2.85 -1.54 -23.12
C LEU A 295 2.06 -2.33 -24.19
N LEU A 296 0.78 -2.04 -24.36
CA LEU A 296 -0.08 -2.70 -25.36
C LEU A 296 0.27 -2.35 -26.81
N GLU A 297 1.10 -1.32 -27.04
CA GLU A 297 1.67 -0.99 -28.34
C GLU A 297 3.00 -1.68 -28.62
N HIS A 298 3.51 -2.49 -27.69
CA HIS A 298 4.78 -3.18 -27.85
C HIS A 298 4.74 -4.07 -29.11
N PRO A 299 5.78 -4.05 -29.98
CA PRO A 299 5.78 -4.80 -31.23
C PRO A 299 5.56 -6.31 -31.08
N PHE A 300 5.94 -6.90 -29.93
CA PHE A 300 5.70 -8.32 -29.66
C PHE A 300 4.25 -8.66 -29.33
N LEU A 301 3.43 -7.67 -28.91
CA LEU A 301 2.00 -7.88 -28.71
C LEU A 301 1.20 -7.70 -30.01
N ASP A 302 1.73 -6.99 -31.00
CA ASP A 302 1.11 -6.83 -32.32
C ASP A 302 1.33 -8.06 -33.23
N THR A 303 1.65 -9.20 -32.63
CA THR A 303 1.95 -10.43 -33.34
C THR A 303 0.70 -11.29 -33.44
N ASP A 304 0.30 -11.61 -34.68
CA ASP A 304 -0.66 -12.67 -34.93
C ASP A 304 -0.03 -14.00 -34.51
N VAL A 305 -0.72 -14.73 -33.63
CA VAL A 305 -0.25 -16.04 -33.14
C VAL A 305 -0.33 -17.08 -34.24
N LYS A 306 -1.33 -16.95 -35.14
CA LYS A 306 -1.45 -17.64 -36.43
C LYS A 306 -2.14 -16.72 -37.44
N GLU A 307 -1.94 -16.98 -38.73
CA GLU A 307 -2.62 -16.26 -39.80
C GLU A 307 -4.16 -16.29 -39.59
N GLY A 308 -4.77 -15.11 -39.48
CA GLY A 308 -6.20 -14.95 -39.20
C GLY A 308 -6.63 -15.01 -37.73
N GLU A 309 -5.70 -15.27 -36.79
CA GLU A 309 -5.97 -15.14 -35.35
C GLU A 309 -5.77 -13.68 -34.89
N PRO A 310 -6.51 -13.21 -33.88
CA PRO A 310 -6.33 -11.87 -33.31
C PRO A 310 -4.94 -11.72 -32.66
N SER A 311 -4.33 -10.54 -32.77
CA SER A 311 -3.08 -10.21 -32.08
C SER A 311 -3.25 -10.22 -30.55
N LEU A 312 -2.15 -10.47 -29.84
CA LEU A 312 -2.13 -10.46 -28.36
C LEU A 312 -2.51 -9.08 -27.79
N ALA A 313 -2.15 -8.00 -28.48
CA ALA A 313 -2.56 -6.64 -28.14
C ALA A 313 -4.08 -6.48 -28.21
N ARG A 314 -4.72 -7.04 -29.24
CA ARG A 314 -6.18 -7.01 -29.38
C ARG A 314 -6.88 -7.79 -28.28
N ILE A 315 -6.37 -8.97 -27.91
CA ILE A 315 -6.92 -9.78 -26.81
C ILE A 315 -6.79 -9.05 -25.46
N ASN A 316 -5.63 -8.43 -25.18
CA ASN A 316 -5.45 -7.65 -23.96
C ASN A 316 -6.36 -6.41 -23.89
N ARG A 317 -6.61 -5.72 -25.01
CA ARG A 317 -7.55 -4.59 -25.04
C ARG A 317 -8.99 -5.03 -24.75
N ASP A 318 -9.39 -6.18 -25.24
CA ASP A 318 -10.71 -6.75 -24.96
C ASP A 318 -10.84 -7.14 -23.48
N PHE A 319 -9.79 -7.74 -22.87
CA PHE A 319 -9.72 -7.96 -21.42
C PHE A 319 -9.97 -6.67 -20.63
N GLU A 320 -9.29 -5.57 -20.97
CA GLU A 320 -9.48 -4.28 -20.29
C GLU A 320 -10.93 -3.79 -20.41
N GLN A 321 -11.54 -3.93 -21.60
CA GLN A 321 -12.93 -3.53 -21.83
C GLN A 321 -13.91 -4.36 -20.99
N CYS A 322 -13.70 -5.67 -20.89
CA CYS A 322 -14.49 -6.55 -20.02
C CYS A 322 -14.36 -6.14 -18.56
N GLU A 323 -13.16 -5.80 -18.10
CA GLU A 323 -12.91 -5.33 -16.72
C GLU A 323 -13.57 -3.97 -16.44
N VAL A 324 -13.49 -3.00 -17.36
CA VAL A 324 -14.24 -1.72 -17.25
C VAL A 324 -15.73 -1.99 -17.07
N LYS A 325 -16.30 -2.88 -17.89
CA LYS A 325 -17.72 -3.20 -17.84
C LYS A 325 -18.10 -3.86 -16.51
N ALA A 326 -17.30 -4.82 -16.04
CA ALA A 326 -17.51 -5.50 -14.78
C ALA A 326 -17.45 -4.54 -13.59
N GLN A 327 -16.48 -3.62 -13.59
CA GLN A 327 -16.34 -2.58 -12.58
C GLN A 327 -17.52 -1.59 -12.63
N ASN A 328 -17.86 -1.04 -13.78
CA ASN A 328 -19.00 -0.11 -13.89
C ASN A 328 -20.31 -0.78 -13.43
N THR A 329 -20.47 -2.08 -13.67
CA THR A 329 -21.57 -2.87 -13.11
C THR A 329 -21.51 -2.93 -11.59
N LEU A 330 -20.35 -3.29 -11.01
CA LEU A 330 -20.13 -3.30 -9.56
C LEU A 330 -20.46 -1.94 -8.92
N LYS A 331 -19.94 -0.85 -9.47
CA LYS A 331 -20.21 0.51 -8.97
C LYS A 331 -21.70 0.81 -8.97
N ASN A 332 -22.39 0.55 -10.07
CA ASN A 332 -23.83 0.80 -10.17
C ASN A 332 -24.61 -0.07 -9.18
N GLU A 333 -24.25 -1.34 -8.99
CA GLU A 333 -24.91 -2.23 -8.04
C GLU A 333 -24.66 -1.79 -6.59
N LEU A 334 -23.41 -1.43 -6.23
CA LEU A 334 -23.08 -0.90 -4.90
C LEU A 334 -23.77 0.42 -4.59
N GLU A 335 -23.88 1.33 -5.56
CA GLU A 335 -24.55 2.62 -5.38
C GLU A 335 -26.07 2.49 -5.21
N ASN A 336 -26.66 1.42 -5.74
CA ASN A 336 -28.08 1.12 -5.62
C ASN A 336 -28.41 0.14 -4.48
N ALA A 337 -27.41 -0.48 -3.85
CA ALA A 337 -27.61 -1.42 -2.77
C ALA A 337 -28.21 -0.73 -1.54
N VAL A 338 -29.29 -1.30 -1.01
CA VAL A 338 -30.03 -0.77 0.14
C VAL A 338 -29.59 -1.43 1.45
N ASN A 339 -28.95 -2.60 1.37
CA ASN A 339 -28.54 -3.40 2.51
C ASN A 339 -27.25 -4.18 2.23
N PHE A 340 -26.67 -4.73 3.30
CA PHE A 340 -25.41 -5.46 3.25
C PHE A 340 -25.44 -6.71 2.36
N ASP A 341 -26.57 -7.43 2.28
CA ASP A 341 -26.66 -8.65 1.47
C ASP A 341 -26.59 -8.32 -0.02
N GLU A 342 -27.21 -7.21 -0.45
CA GLU A 342 -27.10 -6.68 -1.81
C GLU A 342 -25.67 -6.22 -2.14
N GLU A 343 -24.99 -5.54 -1.19
CA GLU A 343 -23.58 -5.15 -1.35
C GLU A 343 -22.68 -6.39 -1.52
N LEU A 344 -22.87 -7.41 -0.68
CA LEU A 344 -22.12 -8.66 -0.72
C LEU A 344 -22.37 -9.42 -2.03
N ALA A 345 -23.61 -9.44 -2.52
CA ALA A 345 -23.97 -10.06 -3.78
C ALA A 345 -23.30 -9.35 -4.97
N ALA A 346 -23.30 -8.01 -4.99
CA ALA A 346 -22.64 -7.22 -6.03
C ALA A 346 -21.12 -7.48 -6.08
N ILE A 347 -20.46 -7.51 -4.91
CA ILE A 347 -19.03 -7.80 -4.80
C ILE A 347 -18.73 -9.20 -5.29
N ASN A 348 -19.45 -10.22 -4.82
CA ASN A 348 -19.21 -11.60 -5.24
C ASN A 348 -19.50 -11.83 -6.72
N LYS A 349 -20.51 -11.14 -7.28
CA LYS A 349 -20.76 -11.15 -8.72
C LYS A 349 -19.57 -10.59 -9.48
N TYR A 350 -19.03 -9.44 -9.07
CA TYR A 350 -17.82 -8.87 -9.67
C TYR A 350 -16.62 -9.82 -9.60
N LEU A 351 -16.33 -10.36 -8.41
CA LEU A 351 -15.22 -11.32 -8.20
C LEU A 351 -15.35 -12.58 -9.07
N SER A 352 -16.58 -13.01 -9.37
CA SER A 352 -16.83 -14.17 -10.23
C SER A 352 -16.66 -13.88 -11.73
N LEU A 353 -16.87 -12.64 -12.14
CA LEU A 353 -16.80 -12.19 -13.54
C LEU A 353 -15.44 -11.61 -13.91
N SER A 354 -14.68 -11.13 -12.94
CA SER A 354 -13.41 -10.47 -13.17
C SER A 354 -12.26 -11.48 -13.29
N LEU A 355 -11.42 -11.27 -14.29
CA LEU A 355 -10.16 -11.97 -14.49
C LEU A 355 -9.00 -11.13 -13.95
N ASN A 356 -9.23 -10.30 -12.93
CA ASN A 356 -8.19 -9.48 -12.29
C ASN A 356 -7.70 -10.11 -10.96
N VAL A 357 -6.65 -9.54 -10.37
CA VAL A 357 -5.95 -10.10 -9.20
C VAL A 357 -6.63 -9.85 -7.86
N HIS A 358 -7.48 -8.83 -7.72
CA HIS A 358 -8.18 -8.45 -6.49
C HIS A 358 -7.32 -8.60 -5.22
N ASN A 359 -6.21 -7.86 -5.18
CA ASN A 359 -5.29 -7.93 -4.06
C ASN A 359 -5.97 -7.51 -2.75
N ILE A 360 -5.59 -8.18 -1.66
CA ILE A 360 -6.02 -7.82 -0.33
C ILE A 360 -4.90 -7.03 0.34
N ASN A 361 -5.29 -5.86 0.82
CA ASN A 361 -4.47 -4.97 1.62
C ASN A 361 -4.99 -4.93 3.05
N ILE A 362 -4.19 -4.38 3.93
CA ILE A 362 -4.55 -4.12 5.32
C ILE A 362 -4.39 -2.65 5.63
N SER A 363 -5.27 -2.13 6.49
CA SER A 363 -5.18 -0.75 6.97
C SER A 363 -5.68 -0.66 8.41
N GLY A 364 -4.86 -0.06 9.26
CA GLY A 364 -5.04 -0.08 10.71
C GLY A 364 -4.88 1.28 11.36
N ASN A 365 -5.71 1.54 12.38
CA ASN A 365 -5.49 2.62 13.34
C ASN A 365 -4.89 2.07 14.64
N ILE A 366 -3.81 2.71 15.11
CA ILE A 366 -3.22 2.45 16.42
C ILE A 366 -3.57 3.61 17.34
N ILE A 367 -4.25 3.28 18.43
CA ILE A 367 -4.64 4.21 19.48
C ILE A 367 -3.66 4.07 20.65
N THR A 368 -2.88 5.10 20.91
CA THR A 368 -1.87 5.09 21.97
C THR A 368 -2.49 5.13 23.36
N ASN A 369 -1.72 4.74 24.37
CA ASN A 369 -2.18 4.75 25.77
C ASN A 369 -2.58 6.14 26.29
N ASP A 370 -2.04 7.20 25.69
CA ASP A 370 -2.33 8.61 25.97
C ASP A 370 -3.46 9.17 25.09
N GLY A 371 -4.17 8.29 24.37
CA GLY A 371 -5.43 8.56 23.69
C GLY A 371 -5.28 9.26 22.33
N TYR A 372 -4.16 9.06 21.63
CA TYR A 372 -3.95 9.56 20.27
C TYR A 372 -4.08 8.43 19.24
N CYS A 373 -4.81 8.69 18.16
CA CYS A 373 -4.76 7.88 16.96
C CYS A 373 -3.60 8.33 16.07
N ILE A 374 -2.75 7.39 15.68
CA ILE A 374 -1.56 7.66 14.86
C ILE A 374 -1.94 7.80 13.39
N TYR A 375 -1.25 8.69 12.68
CA TYR A 375 -1.28 8.76 11.21
C TYR A 375 0.07 9.22 10.68
N THR A 376 0.43 8.81 9.47
CA THR A 376 1.75 9.09 8.88
C THR A 376 1.60 9.94 7.62
N LYS A 377 2.67 10.64 7.23
CA LYS A 377 2.79 11.29 5.92
C LYS A 377 3.82 10.51 5.10
N ARG A 378 3.42 9.99 3.94
CA ARG A 378 4.31 9.23 3.05
C ARG A 378 5.46 10.09 2.54
N ASN A 379 6.61 9.46 2.33
CA ASN A 379 7.81 10.11 1.81
C ASN A 379 7.63 10.55 0.35
N ASN A 380 8.47 11.48 -0.11
CA ASN A 380 8.40 12.01 -1.47
C ASN A 380 8.82 11.01 -2.56
N LYS A 381 9.44 9.89 -2.16
CA LYS A 381 9.89 8.81 -3.06
C LYS A 381 8.95 7.60 -3.08
N MET A 382 7.88 7.61 -2.28
CA MET A 382 6.90 6.53 -2.26
C MET A 382 5.79 6.79 -3.27
N THR A 383 5.08 5.73 -3.65
CA THR A 383 3.73 5.84 -4.20
C THR A 383 2.84 6.67 -3.26
N ASP A 384 1.91 7.43 -3.84
CA ASP A 384 1.09 8.41 -3.10
C ASP A 384 1.92 9.39 -2.26
N SER A 385 2.99 9.89 -2.89
CA SER A 385 3.98 10.73 -2.24
C SER A 385 3.34 11.94 -1.54
N ASN A 386 3.78 12.23 -0.31
CA ASN A 386 3.25 13.31 0.53
C ASN A 386 1.75 13.21 0.89
N GLN A 387 1.09 12.07 0.69
CA GLN A 387 -0.26 11.87 1.23
C GLN A 387 -0.21 11.41 2.69
N TYR A 388 -1.28 11.70 3.43
CA TYR A 388 -1.52 11.23 4.79
C TYR A 388 -2.24 9.88 4.75
N TYR A 389 -1.68 8.94 5.48
CA TYR A 389 -2.13 7.57 5.60
C TYR A 389 -2.45 7.24 7.07
N CYS A 390 -3.20 6.16 7.29
CA CYS A 390 -3.47 5.63 8.62
C CYS A 390 -2.19 5.13 9.33
N SER A 391 -2.34 4.59 10.55
CA SER A 391 -1.18 4.18 11.34
C SER A 391 -0.39 3.05 10.67
N VAL A 392 -1.11 2.13 10.03
CA VAL A 392 -0.58 0.94 9.36
C VAL A 392 -1.25 0.84 8.00
N ASN A 393 -0.48 0.65 6.92
CA ASN A 393 -1.02 0.40 5.59
C ASN A 393 -0.03 -0.45 4.77
N GLY A 394 -0.48 -1.62 4.29
CA GLY A 394 0.38 -2.52 3.52
C GLY A 394 -0.40 -3.46 2.63
N GLY A 395 0.27 -3.98 1.59
CA GLY A 395 -0.21 -5.11 0.81
C GLY A 395 -0.05 -6.38 1.64
N SER A 396 -1.07 -7.23 1.70
CA SER A 396 -0.91 -8.52 2.36
C SER A 396 -0.05 -9.44 1.49
N GLU A 397 0.82 -10.22 2.12
CA GLU A 397 1.68 -11.20 1.44
C GLU A 397 1.52 -12.59 2.06
N ILE A 398 1.82 -13.62 1.28
CA ILE A 398 1.81 -15.02 1.69
C ILE A 398 3.25 -15.49 1.84
N ASN A 399 3.58 -16.01 3.01
CA ASN A 399 4.84 -16.65 3.31
C ASN A 399 4.92 -18.00 2.61
N ASP A 400 5.47 -17.95 1.41
CA ASP A 400 5.73 -19.10 0.58
C ASP A 400 7.21 -19.48 0.66
N LYS A 401 7.49 -20.71 1.10
CA LYS A 401 8.84 -21.20 1.37
C LYS A 401 9.72 -21.23 0.11
N SER A 402 9.13 -21.25 -1.08
CA SER A 402 9.88 -21.20 -2.34
C SER A 402 10.34 -19.79 -2.73
N VAL A 403 9.79 -18.75 -2.11
CA VAL A 403 10.20 -17.36 -2.38
C VAL A 403 11.52 -17.10 -1.67
N LYS A 404 12.60 -17.10 -2.45
CA LYS A 404 13.96 -17.01 -1.90
C LYS A 404 14.28 -15.70 -1.20
N TYR A 405 13.58 -14.63 -1.57
CA TYR A 405 13.72 -13.31 -0.93
C TYR A 405 13.49 -13.42 0.59
N TYR A 406 12.43 -14.12 1.01
CA TYR A 406 12.06 -14.25 2.42
C TYR A 406 13.13 -14.94 3.29
N HIS A 407 14.04 -15.74 2.71
CA HIS A 407 15.11 -16.41 3.45
C HIS A 407 16.21 -15.45 3.95
N ASN A 408 16.33 -14.27 3.33
CA ASN A 408 17.35 -13.27 3.67
C ASN A 408 16.75 -11.95 4.17
N SER A 409 15.43 -11.89 4.33
CA SER A 409 14.71 -10.72 4.84
C SER A 409 14.84 -10.60 6.36
N ASN A 410 14.59 -9.41 6.91
CA ASN A 410 14.45 -9.26 8.37
C ASN A 410 13.20 -10.01 8.85
N GLU A 411 13.15 -10.38 10.12
CA GLU A 411 12.04 -11.17 10.68
C GLU A 411 10.69 -10.45 10.51
N GLU A 412 10.68 -9.12 10.67
CA GLU A 412 9.51 -8.26 10.49
C GLU A 412 9.06 -8.09 9.02
N ASP A 413 9.89 -8.47 8.06
CA ASP A 413 9.58 -8.40 6.62
C ASP A 413 9.06 -9.76 6.10
N ILE A 414 9.03 -10.81 6.94
CA ILE A 414 8.50 -12.13 6.58
C ILE A 414 6.98 -12.12 6.73
N PRO A 415 6.19 -12.44 5.67
CA PRO A 415 4.74 -12.37 5.75
C PRO A 415 4.14 -13.31 6.82
N THR A 416 2.99 -12.93 7.39
CA THR A 416 2.35 -13.74 8.45
C THR A 416 1.28 -14.70 7.92
N ILE A 417 0.80 -14.49 6.69
CA ILE A 417 -0.17 -15.38 6.05
C ILE A 417 0.57 -16.60 5.52
N SER A 418 0.08 -17.80 5.80
CA SER A 418 0.64 -19.05 5.29
C SER A 418 -0.46 -20.04 4.95
N TYR A 419 -0.21 -20.91 3.97
CA TYR A 419 -1.15 -21.97 3.57
C TYR A 419 -1.41 -22.98 4.70
N ASP A 420 -0.42 -23.15 5.59
CA ASP A 420 -0.49 -24.06 6.73
C ASP A 420 -1.40 -23.53 7.86
N ILE A 421 -1.85 -22.26 7.77
CA ILE A 421 -2.64 -21.58 8.80
C ILE A 421 -4.01 -21.24 8.23
N THR A 422 -5.02 -22.04 8.58
CA THR A 422 -6.43 -21.72 8.32
C THR A 422 -7.24 -21.81 9.63
N PRO A 423 -8.05 -20.79 9.97
CA PRO A 423 -8.26 -19.54 9.24
C PRO A 423 -7.05 -18.58 9.30
N VAL A 424 -6.87 -17.79 8.25
CA VAL A 424 -5.88 -16.70 8.19
C VAL A 424 -6.42 -15.48 8.95
N PHE A 425 -5.65 -14.95 9.89
CA PHE A 425 -6.01 -13.73 10.64
C PHE A 425 -5.21 -12.53 10.12
N PHE A 426 -5.89 -11.59 9.47
CA PHE A 426 -5.26 -10.36 8.96
C PHE A 426 -4.69 -9.45 10.04
N GLY A 427 -5.08 -9.66 11.31
CA GLY A 427 -4.55 -8.91 12.45
C GLY A 427 -3.07 -9.17 12.69
N SER A 428 -2.57 -10.37 12.38
CA SER A 428 -1.15 -10.68 12.40
C SER A 428 -0.38 -9.86 11.37
N GLU A 429 -0.93 -9.72 10.16
CA GLU A 429 -0.32 -8.92 9.10
C GLU A 429 -0.31 -7.42 9.45
N MET A 430 -1.38 -6.92 10.06
CA MET A 430 -1.43 -5.54 10.56
C MET A 430 -0.41 -5.29 11.66
N THR A 431 -0.18 -6.29 12.51
CA THR A 431 0.82 -6.23 13.56
C THR A 431 2.23 -6.28 12.97
N ARG A 432 2.49 -7.12 11.97
CA ARG A 432 3.78 -7.15 11.25
C ARG A 432 4.10 -5.77 10.65
N GLU A 433 3.18 -5.19 9.88
CA GLU A 433 3.36 -3.87 9.28
C GLU A 433 3.58 -2.78 10.34
N SER A 434 2.88 -2.84 11.48
CA SER A 434 3.10 -1.89 12.57
C SER A 434 4.52 -1.96 13.16
N ILE A 435 5.12 -3.14 13.19
CA ILE A 435 6.49 -3.35 13.66
C ILE A 435 7.46 -2.80 12.61
N ALA A 436 7.26 -3.14 11.34
CA ALA A 436 8.13 -2.73 10.24
C ALA A 436 8.12 -1.20 10.02
N GLU A 437 6.95 -0.56 10.03
CA GLU A 437 6.79 0.88 9.74
C GLU A 437 7.03 1.77 10.97
N LEU A 438 6.56 1.34 12.15
CA LEU A 438 6.54 2.18 13.37
C LEU A 438 7.48 1.67 14.48
N GLY A 439 8.03 0.46 14.37
CA GLY A 439 8.79 -0.18 15.44
C GLY A 439 7.93 -0.52 16.66
N ASP A 440 6.60 -0.59 16.51
CA ASP A 440 5.69 -0.86 17.63
C ASP A 440 5.89 -2.29 18.15
N THR A 441 6.43 -2.43 19.35
CA THR A 441 6.77 -3.75 19.93
C THR A 441 5.58 -4.51 20.49
N ASP A 442 4.35 -4.00 20.33
CA ASP A 442 3.13 -4.75 20.65
C ASP A 442 2.82 -5.80 19.57
N ILE A 443 3.14 -7.06 19.90
CA ILE A 443 2.94 -8.23 19.05
C ILE A 443 1.51 -8.79 19.10
N SER A 444 0.57 -8.13 19.77
CA SER A 444 -0.83 -8.57 19.83
C SER A 444 -1.44 -8.66 18.42
N PRO A 445 -1.95 -9.82 17.98
CA PRO A 445 -2.66 -9.95 16.71
C PRO A 445 -4.14 -9.55 16.82
N TYR A 446 -4.58 -9.07 17.99
CA TYR A 446 -5.98 -8.75 18.25
C TYR A 446 -6.32 -7.33 17.79
N TRP A 447 -7.07 -7.26 16.71
CA TRP A 447 -7.61 -6.04 16.13
C TRP A 447 -9.14 -6.06 16.20
N ASP A 448 -9.75 -4.92 16.53
CA ASP A 448 -11.20 -4.74 16.39
C ASP A 448 -11.48 -4.32 14.93
N TYR A 449 -12.04 -5.24 14.14
CA TYR A 449 -12.29 -5.00 12.72
C TYR A 449 -13.46 -4.04 12.47
N TYR A 450 -13.24 -3.08 11.59
CA TYR A 450 -14.29 -2.17 11.13
C TYR A 450 -15.09 -2.75 9.96
N GLY A 451 -14.46 -3.49 9.06
CA GLY A 451 -15.07 -3.94 7.80
C GLY A 451 -14.04 -4.10 6.70
N ILE A 452 -14.52 -4.18 5.46
CA ILE A 452 -13.69 -4.23 4.26
C ILE A 452 -14.07 -3.04 3.38
N THR A 453 -13.09 -2.42 2.74
CA THR A 453 -13.36 -1.43 1.68
C THR A 453 -13.04 -2.01 0.31
N CYS A 454 -13.84 -1.64 -0.69
CA CYS A 454 -13.51 -1.78 -2.10
C CYS A 454 -13.14 -0.39 -2.65
N MET A 455 -11.95 -0.25 -3.22
CA MET A 455 -11.47 0.98 -3.87
C MET A 455 -11.14 0.69 -5.33
N SER A 456 -11.58 1.53 -6.26
CA SER A 456 -11.17 1.42 -7.67
C SER A 456 -11.14 2.79 -8.33
N HIS A 457 -10.51 2.85 -9.50
CA HIS A 457 -10.69 3.91 -10.47
C HIS A 457 -11.82 3.53 -11.43
N PHE A 458 -12.90 4.29 -11.47
CA PHE A 458 -13.97 4.10 -12.45
C PHE A 458 -13.88 5.17 -13.53
N THR A 459 -13.65 4.77 -14.76
CA THR A 459 -13.73 5.65 -15.93
C THR A 459 -14.92 5.27 -16.82
N GLU A 460 -15.60 6.30 -17.34
CA GLU A 460 -16.65 6.15 -18.36
C GLU A 460 -16.05 6.09 -19.78
N ASP A 461 -14.80 6.51 -19.97
CA ASP A 461 -14.16 6.66 -21.29
C ASP A 461 -12.74 6.06 -21.31
N TYR A 462 -12.66 4.77 -21.66
CA TYR A 462 -11.39 4.05 -21.85
C TYR A 462 -10.50 4.68 -22.94
N SER A 463 -11.06 5.43 -23.89
CA SER A 463 -10.27 6.03 -24.98
C SER A 463 -9.37 7.18 -24.51
N LYS A 464 -9.62 7.72 -23.31
CA LYS A 464 -8.91 8.88 -22.75
C LYS A 464 -8.06 8.57 -21.52
N ASP A 465 -8.45 7.58 -20.72
CA ASP A 465 -7.70 7.15 -19.53
C ASP A 465 -7.10 5.76 -19.75
N SER A 466 -5.80 5.72 -20.03
CA SER A 466 -4.98 4.51 -19.94
C SER A 466 -4.70 4.10 -18.49
N ASN A 467 -5.32 4.76 -17.51
CA ASN A 467 -4.97 4.63 -16.10
C ASN A 467 -5.92 3.64 -15.42
N ILE A 468 -5.42 2.42 -15.32
CA ILE A 468 -5.60 1.43 -14.25
C ILE A 468 -7.03 1.18 -13.77
N LEU A 469 -7.52 -0.03 -14.03
CA LEU A 469 -8.79 -0.55 -13.54
C LEU A 469 -8.53 -1.77 -12.67
N TRP A 470 -8.44 -1.61 -11.35
CA TRP A 470 -8.56 -2.76 -10.45
C TRP A 470 -9.25 -2.39 -9.13
N ALA A 471 -10.04 -3.32 -8.61
CA ALA A 471 -10.59 -3.18 -7.28
C ALA A 471 -9.57 -3.65 -6.24
N HIS A 472 -9.13 -2.71 -5.40
CA HIS A 472 -8.39 -3.02 -4.18
C HIS A 472 -9.34 -3.32 -3.04
N PHE A 473 -9.08 -4.40 -2.32
CA PHE A 473 -9.81 -4.74 -1.11
C PHE A 473 -8.93 -4.47 0.10
N ASN A 474 -9.37 -3.63 1.04
CA ASN A 474 -8.62 -3.38 2.28
C ASN A 474 -9.41 -3.91 3.47
N VAL A 475 -8.77 -4.74 4.29
CA VAL A 475 -9.26 -5.11 5.62
C VAL A 475 -8.96 -3.97 6.58
N LEU A 476 -9.98 -3.46 7.28
CA LEU A 476 -9.85 -2.32 8.19
C LEU A 476 -9.95 -2.75 9.65
N GLY A 477 -9.05 -2.24 10.49
CA GLY A 477 -9.09 -2.48 11.94
C GLY A 477 -8.58 -1.33 12.80
N GLU A 478 -8.84 -1.42 14.10
CA GLU A 478 -8.17 -0.62 15.12
C GLU A 478 -7.59 -1.49 16.23
N ARG A 479 -6.51 -1.01 16.86
CA ARG A 479 -5.99 -1.58 18.10
C ARG A 479 -5.55 -0.49 19.07
N TYR A 480 -5.47 -0.86 20.35
CA TYR A 480 -4.92 -0.02 21.40
C TYR A 480 -3.50 -0.46 21.73
N SER A 481 -2.55 0.46 21.65
CA SER A 481 -1.15 0.21 22.00
C SER A 481 -0.89 0.59 23.46
N PRO A 482 -0.06 -0.18 24.19
CA PRO A 482 0.33 0.15 25.55
C PRO A 482 1.32 1.33 25.60
N TYR A 483 1.81 1.82 24.46
CA TYR A 483 2.78 2.89 24.36
C TYR A 483 2.12 4.25 24.10
N SER A 484 2.79 5.31 24.53
CA SER A 484 2.40 6.68 24.20
C SER A 484 2.84 7.06 22.79
N LEU A 485 2.24 8.12 22.24
CA LEU A 485 2.65 8.65 20.93
C LEU A 485 4.14 9.01 20.89
N GLU A 486 4.69 9.53 21.99
CA GLU A 486 6.12 9.86 22.08
C GLU A 486 7.00 8.61 22.03
N GLN A 487 6.59 7.54 22.71
CA GLN A 487 7.32 6.27 22.72
C GLN A 487 7.35 5.65 21.33
N ILE A 488 6.20 5.57 20.66
CA ILE A 488 6.11 5.02 19.29
C ILE A 488 6.95 5.87 18.32
N ASN A 489 6.94 7.20 18.46
CA ASN A 489 7.78 8.05 17.60
C ASN A 489 9.28 7.77 17.77
N LYS A 490 9.72 7.45 19.00
CA LYS A 490 11.11 7.05 19.27
C LYS A 490 11.41 5.68 18.66
N MET A 491 10.50 4.72 18.78
CA MET A 491 10.62 3.39 18.18
C MET A 491 10.73 3.46 16.65
N ARG A 492 9.90 4.29 16.00
CA ARG A 492 9.90 4.52 14.54
C ARG A 492 11.27 4.90 13.98
N MET A 493 12.10 5.59 14.75
CA MET A 493 13.45 5.97 14.31
C MET A 493 14.38 4.76 14.08
N HIS A 494 14.02 3.61 14.65
CA HIS A 494 14.73 2.33 14.57
C HIS A 494 13.98 1.28 13.74
N ALA A 495 12.81 1.59 13.20
CA ALA A 495 12.02 0.67 12.38
C ALA A 495 12.72 0.39 11.03
N SER A 496 12.54 -0.82 10.48
CA SER A 496 13.14 -1.28 9.22
C SER A 496 12.68 -0.40 8.05
N GLU A 497 11.40 -0.04 8.04
CA GLU A 497 10.73 0.69 6.95
C GLU A 497 10.51 2.17 7.25
N LYS A 498 11.29 2.75 8.17
CA LYS A 498 11.19 4.18 8.51
C LYS A 498 11.36 5.13 7.32
N PHE A 499 11.92 4.64 6.21
CA PHE A 499 12.08 5.42 4.97
C PHE A 499 10.75 5.68 4.26
N GLU A 500 9.71 4.87 4.50
CA GLU A 500 8.38 5.03 3.90
C GLU A 500 7.63 6.25 4.44
N SER A 501 7.84 6.55 5.73
CA SER A 501 7.15 7.65 6.42
C SER A 501 8.05 8.87 6.65
N LYS A 502 7.69 10.00 6.03
CA LYS A 502 8.38 11.29 6.24
C LYS A 502 8.21 11.81 7.65
N SER A 503 7.00 11.68 8.17
CA SER A 503 6.63 12.16 9.50
C SER A 503 5.44 11.37 10.04
N MET A 504 5.39 11.24 11.37
CA MET A 504 4.28 10.65 12.11
C MET A 504 3.52 11.76 12.84
N TYR A 505 2.23 11.58 13.07
CA TYR A 505 1.37 12.53 13.75
C TYR A 505 0.35 11.78 14.62
N GLY A 506 -0.30 12.50 15.52
CA GLY A 506 -1.39 11.96 16.32
C GLY A 506 -2.54 12.95 16.48
N TYR A 507 -3.77 12.45 16.40
CA TYR A 507 -4.97 13.21 16.74
C TYR A 507 -5.72 12.55 17.91
N SER A 508 -6.37 13.35 18.74
CA SER A 508 -7.20 12.85 19.85
C SER A 508 -8.62 13.37 19.69
N LEU A 509 -9.59 12.47 19.89
CA LEU A 509 -11.01 12.80 19.91
C LEU A 509 -11.46 13.00 21.35
N THR A 510 -12.00 14.17 21.66
CA THR A 510 -12.56 14.47 22.99
C THR A 510 -13.96 15.03 22.81
N GLU A 511 -14.93 14.28 23.30
CA GLU A 511 -16.32 14.71 23.39
C GLU A 511 -16.55 15.51 24.67
N TYR A 512 -17.41 16.52 24.59
CA TYR A 512 -17.81 17.33 25.72
C TYR A 512 -19.33 17.37 25.80
N ASP A 513 -19.90 16.93 26.93
CA ASP A 513 -21.36 16.94 27.14
C ASP A 513 -21.96 18.34 27.06
N SER A 514 -21.14 19.36 27.30
CA SER A 514 -21.55 20.76 27.20
C SER A 514 -20.38 21.68 26.83
N TRP A 515 -20.73 22.92 26.51
CA TRP A 515 -19.78 23.93 26.03
C TRP A 515 -19.04 24.48 27.24
N PHE A 516 -19.70 24.47 28.40
CA PHE A 516 -19.09 24.74 29.68
C PHE A 516 -18.02 23.70 30.01
N LYS A 517 -18.31 22.39 29.88
CA LYS A 517 -17.28 21.34 30.09
C LYS A 517 -16.11 21.48 29.11
N TRP A 518 -16.38 21.87 27.87
CA TRP A 518 -15.33 22.22 26.91
C TRP A 518 -14.48 23.41 27.38
N LEU A 519 -15.13 24.49 27.82
CA LEU A 519 -14.43 25.69 28.28
C LEU A 519 -13.61 25.38 29.54
N GLU A 520 -14.21 24.70 30.49
CA GLU A 520 -13.59 24.20 31.73
C GLU A 520 -12.35 23.36 31.40
N SER A 521 -12.47 22.36 30.54
CA SER A 521 -11.33 21.54 30.12
C SER A 521 -10.23 22.36 29.44
N ASN A 522 -10.57 23.35 28.62
CA ASN A 522 -9.57 24.24 28.04
C ASN A 522 -8.87 25.12 29.07
N ILE A 523 -9.60 25.61 30.07
CA ILE A 523 -9.04 26.37 31.19
C ILE A 523 -8.13 25.46 32.01
N LEU A 524 -8.63 24.29 32.43
CA LEU A 524 -7.85 23.29 33.16
C LEU A 524 -6.61 22.88 32.38
N ARG A 525 -6.68 22.68 31.06
CA ARG A 525 -5.51 22.38 30.23
C ARG A 525 -4.51 23.55 30.19
N LYS A 526 -4.99 24.79 30.10
CA LYS A 526 -4.10 25.97 30.17
C LYS A 526 -3.46 26.09 31.55
N LEU A 527 -4.20 25.79 32.62
CA LEU A 527 -3.69 25.75 33.99
C LEU A 527 -2.69 24.62 34.18
N GLN A 528 -2.95 23.44 33.62
CA GLN A 528 -2.01 22.31 33.61
C GLN A 528 -0.74 22.71 32.85
N LEU A 529 -0.85 23.34 31.68
CA LEU A 529 0.32 23.89 30.99
C LEU A 529 1.06 24.93 31.84
N ILE A 530 0.36 25.75 32.61
CA ILE A 530 0.98 26.70 33.55
C ILE A 530 1.69 25.95 34.68
N GLN A 531 1.10 24.87 35.19
CA GLN A 531 1.64 24.04 36.27
C GLN A 531 2.85 23.21 35.82
N ASP A 532 2.75 22.54 34.67
CA ASP A 532 3.83 21.78 34.03
C ASP A 532 5.01 22.70 33.67
N ASN A 533 4.74 23.99 33.49
CA ASN A 533 5.74 25.02 33.21
C ASN A 533 5.89 26.01 34.37
N SER A 534 5.49 25.60 35.58
CA SER A 534 5.53 26.45 36.78
C SER A 534 6.96 26.91 37.06
N ASP A 535 7.96 26.08 36.81
CA ASP A 535 9.37 26.42 36.90
C ASP A 535 9.77 27.63 36.04
N ILE A 536 9.21 27.78 34.84
CA ILE A 536 9.48 28.93 33.96
C ILE A 536 8.80 30.18 34.49
N ILE A 537 7.57 30.03 34.97
CA ILE A 537 6.79 31.14 35.52
C ILE A 537 7.45 31.64 36.81
N VAL A 538 7.90 30.73 37.67
CA VAL A 538 8.68 31.02 38.87
C VAL A 538 9.98 31.73 38.50
N ALA A 539 10.71 31.26 37.48
CA ALA A 539 11.91 31.94 37.01
C ALA A 539 11.63 33.37 36.52
N ILE A 540 10.55 33.58 35.74
CA ILE A 540 10.12 34.91 35.29
C ILE A 540 9.75 35.80 36.48
N LEU A 541 9.03 35.27 37.47
CA LEU A 541 8.63 36.00 38.68
C LEU A 541 9.84 36.36 39.55
N MET A 542 10.81 35.46 39.68
CA MET A 542 12.07 35.71 40.39
C MET A 542 12.88 36.79 39.70
N VAL A 543 13.06 36.73 38.38
CA VAL A 543 13.73 37.78 37.60
C VAL A 543 13.02 39.13 37.77
N ARG A 544 11.69 39.14 37.71
CA ARG A 544 10.88 40.34 37.92
C ARG A 544 11.05 40.90 39.33
N GLN A 545 11.09 40.05 40.37
CA GLN A 545 11.36 40.47 41.74
C GLN A 545 12.75 41.09 41.89
N ILE A 546 13.79 40.50 41.29
CA ILE A 546 15.15 41.07 41.32
C ILE A 546 15.17 42.47 40.70
N ILE A 547 14.48 42.66 39.56
CA ILE A 547 14.37 43.97 38.89
C ILE A 547 13.64 44.99 39.78
N TRP A 548 12.53 44.59 40.39
CA TRP A 548 11.76 45.44 41.31
C TRP A 548 12.53 45.79 42.58
N TYR A 549 13.24 44.83 43.16
CA TYR A 549 14.02 45.03 44.38
C TYR A 549 15.21 45.97 44.15
N LYS A 550 15.86 45.88 42.97
CA LYS A 550 16.91 46.82 42.54
C LYS A 550 16.42 48.27 42.45
N GLN A 551 15.14 48.48 42.15
CA GLN A 551 14.54 49.81 42.08
C GLN A 551 14.21 50.40 43.47
N LEU A 552 14.16 49.57 44.52
CA LEU A 552 13.69 49.96 45.85
C LEU A 552 14.81 50.16 46.89
N ASN A 553 16.06 49.80 46.59
CA ASN A 553 17.12 49.73 47.60
C ASN A 553 18.38 50.53 47.21
N ASP A 554 18.51 51.75 47.76
CA ASP A 554 19.68 52.65 47.59
C ASP A 554 20.76 52.50 48.70
N SER A 555 20.72 51.45 49.53
CA SER A 555 21.66 51.29 50.66
C SER A 555 22.75 50.23 50.43
N VAL A 556 24.01 50.70 50.39
CA VAL A 556 25.22 50.02 49.91
C VAL A 556 25.66 48.72 50.64
N PRO A 557 25.46 48.50 51.96
CA PRO A 557 26.01 47.31 52.62
C PRO A 557 25.19 46.02 52.34
N ASN A 558 23.87 46.12 52.20
CA ASN A 558 23.03 44.97 51.82
C ASN A 558 23.16 44.62 50.34
N THR A 559 23.75 45.50 49.54
CA THR A 559 23.88 45.37 48.09
C THR A 559 24.78 44.20 47.69
N ILE A 560 25.87 43.92 48.39
CA ILE A 560 26.79 42.82 48.01
C ILE A 560 26.16 41.45 48.27
N ILE A 561 25.56 41.23 49.44
CA ILE A 561 24.87 39.97 49.77
C ILE A 561 23.67 39.79 48.85
N THR A 562 22.92 40.86 48.57
CA THR A 562 21.78 40.82 47.64
C THR A 562 22.21 40.55 46.21
N ILE A 563 23.31 41.15 45.73
CA ILE A 563 23.88 40.86 44.41
C ILE A 563 24.37 39.43 44.33
N ALA A 564 25.06 38.92 45.36
CA ALA A 564 25.53 37.54 45.39
C ALA A 564 24.38 36.54 45.40
N PHE A 565 23.34 36.79 46.20
CA PHE A 565 22.14 35.95 46.24
C PHE A 565 21.34 36.03 44.93
N GLY A 566 21.25 37.22 44.33
CA GLY A 566 20.63 37.47 43.03
C GLY A 566 21.38 36.82 41.86
N LEU A 567 22.72 36.81 41.90
CA LEU A 567 23.56 36.12 40.93
C LEU A 567 23.49 34.61 41.11
N PHE A 568 23.44 34.10 42.35
CA PHE A 568 23.30 32.67 42.64
C PHE A 568 21.93 32.14 42.23
N THR A 569 20.85 32.82 42.62
CA THR A 569 19.49 32.49 42.16
C THR A 569 19.32 32.70 40.65
N GLY A 570 19.96 33.74 40.10
CA GLY A 570 20.05 33.97 38.66
C GLY A 570 20.76 32.83 37.92
N ALA A 571 21.88 32.33 38.44
CA ALA A 571 22.65 31.22 37.87
C ALA A 571 21.90 29.89 37.97
N ILE A 572 21.23 29.60 39.10
CA ILE A 572 20.36 28.43 39.25
C ILE A 572 19.19 28.51 38.26
N SER A 573 18.58 29.68 38.14
CA SER A 573 17.49 29.92 37.19
C SER A 573 17.96 29.80 35.75
N LEU A 574 19.15 30.32 35.41
CA LEU A 574 19.74 30.24 34.08
C LEU A 574 20.11 28.79 33.75
N ASN A 575 20.70 28.05 34.69
CA ASN A 575 21.04 26.64 34.50
C ASN A 575 19.76 25.81 34.30
N LYS A 576 18.74 25.99 35.15
CA LYS A 576 17.41 25.37 34.92
C LYS A 576 16.81 25.78 33.58
N VAL A 577 16.88 27.04 33.18
CA VAL A 577 16.41 27.51 31.87
C VAL A 577 17.20 26.86 30.73
N VAL A 578 18.51 26.69 30.86
CA VAL A 578 19.35 25.99 29.87
C VAL A 578 19.03 24.51 29.81
N THR A 579 18.87 23.83 30.95
CA THR A 579 18.43 22.42 31.01
C THR A 579 17.02 22.28 30.43
N ILE A 580 16.11 23.21 30.71
CA ILE A 580 14.76 23.29 30.11
C ILE A 580 14.85 23.59 28.62
N ILE A 581 15.74 24.46 28.16
CA ILE A 581 15.92 24.75 26.74
C ILE A 581 16.55 23.55 26.02
N GLN A 582 17.49 22.83 26.61
CA GLN A 582 18.12 21.63 26.02
C GLN A 582 17.14 20.47 26.00
N SER A 583 16.49 20.17 27.12
CA SER A 583 15.41 19.19 27.19
C SER A 583 14.28 19.57 26.25
N ARG A 584 13.93 20.85 26.14
CA ARG A 584 12.97 21.33 25.14
C ARG A 584 13.51 21.42 23.73
N LYS A 585 14.80 21.50 23.44
CA LYS A 585 15.32 21.50 22.06
C LYS A 585 15.20 20.07 21.52
N ILE A 586 15.54 19.09 22.36
CA ILE A 586 15.25 17.68 22.17
C ILE A 586 13.73 17.46 22.06
N TYR A 587 12.93 18.00 22.99
CA TYR A 587 11.46 17.92 22.98
C TYR A 587 10.86 18.61 21.75
N LYS A 588 11.35 19.77 21.31
CA LYS A 588 10.80 20.61 20.23
C LYS A 588 11.24 20.11 18.85
N ASP A 589 12.44 19.55 18.73
CA ASP A 589 12.87 18.83 17.52
C ASP A 589 12.10 17.51 17.36
N ILE A 590 11.71 16.84 18.46
CA ILE A 590 10.88 15.62 18.45
C ILE A 590 9.37 15.91 18.32
N ILE A 591 8.86 16.99 18.93
CA ILE A 591 7.42 17.25 19.10
C ILE A 591 6.92 18.41 18.24
N VAL A 592 7.67 19.51 18.04
CA VAL A 592 7.16 20.70 17.33
C VAL A 592 7.25 20.63 15.80
N LYS A 593 8.08 19.74 15.24
CA LYS A 593 7.93 19.35 13.81
C LYS A 593 6.75 18.40 13.56
N THR A 594 6.12 17.90 14.63
CA THR A 594 5.28 16.69 14.66
C THR A 594 3.87 16.98 15.25
N TYR A 595 3.67 18.13 15.91
CA TYR A 595 2.42 18.48 16.60
C TYR A 595 1.49 19.34 15.74
N LYS A 596 0.46 18.71 15.15
CA LYS A 596 -0.82 19.37 14.86
C LYS A 596 -1.93 18.63 15.57
N ARG A 597 -2.25 19.06 16.79
CA ARG A 597 -3.38 18.53 17.55
C ARG A 597 -4.69 18.95 16.89
N LEU A 598 -5.33 18.02 16.19
CA LEU A 598 -6.67 18.18 15.66
C LEU A 598 -7.67 17.82 16.78
N SER A 599 -8.09 18.82 17.57
CA SER A 599 -9.32 18.66 18.36
C SER A 599 -10.50 19.00 17.45
N VAL A 600 -11.35 18.01 17.21
CA VAL A 600 -12.66 18.23 16.57
C VAL A 600 -13.70 18.42 17.67
N LYS A 601 -14.50 19.47 17.52
CA LYS A 601 -15.52 19.90 18.49
C LYS A 601 -16.88 19.58 17.89
N THR A 602 -17.69 18.76 18.55
CA THR A 602 -19.05 18.48 18.04
C THR A 602 -20.09 18.72 19.12
N TYR A 603 -21.22 19.26 18.69
CA TYR A 603 -22.40 19.58 19.49
C TYR A 603 -23.61 19.16 18.64
N LYS A 604 -24.38 18.15 19.08
CA LYS A 604 -25.57 17.58 18.39
C LYS A 604 -25.35 16.88 17.03
N LYS A 605 -26.38 16.08 16.66
CA LYS A 605 -26.70 15.18 15.52
C LYS A 605 -25.87 15.13 14.21
N ASN A 606 -24.99 16.10 13.90
CA ASN A 606 -24.20 16.15 12.64
C ASN A 606 -22.67 16.20 12.90
N TYR A 607 -22.18 15.33 13.79
CA TYR A 607 -20.75 15.31 14.18
C TYR A 607 -19.81 14.99 13.01
N MET A 608 -20.22 14.15 12.05
CA MET A 608 -19.43 13.81 10.86
C MET A 608 -19.17 15.02 9.97
N ASP A 609 -20.19 15.86 9.75
CA ASP A 609 -20.06 17.06 8.92
C ASP A 609 -19.07 18.05 9.54
N VAL A 610 -19.14 18.23 10.86
CA VAL A 610 -18.25 19.13 11.60
C VAL A 610 -16.83 18.56 11.66
N PHE A 611 -16.70 17.25 11.89
CA PHE A 611 -15.41 16.56 11.85
C PHE A 611 -14.76 16.71 10.49
N ASN A 612 -15.45 16.32 9.43
CA ASN A 612 -14.92 16.40 8.07
C ASN A 612 -14.59 17.83 7.67
N LYS A 613 -15.41 18.82 8.04
CA LYS A 613 -15.10 20.23 7.78
C LYS A 613 -13.82 20.68 8.50
N ASP A 614 -13.71 20.45 9.81
CA ASP A 614 -12.54 20.86 10.59
C ASP A 614 -11.27 20.09 10.20
N PHE A 615 -11.41 18.78 9.97
CA PHE A 615 -10.35 17.85 9.60
C PHE A 615 -9.80 18.17 8.20
N ASN A 616 -10.67 18.27 7.20
CA ASN A 616 -10.30 18.59 5.81
C ASN A 616 -9.78 20.03 5.68
N GLN A 617 -10.32 20.99 6.46
CA GLN A 617 -9.83 22.36 6.47
C GLN A 617 -8.42 22.46 7.09
N LYS A 618 -8.15 21.74 8.18
CA LYS A 618 -6.84 21.77 8.87
C LYS A 618 -5.74 20.99 8.14
N LEU A 619 -6.11 19.97 7.36
CA LEU A 619 -5.23 19.24 6.45
C LEU A 619 -5.09 19.92 5.07
N LYS A 620 -5.75 21.08 4.87
CA LYS A 620 -5.68 21.97 3.71
C LYS A 620 -6.00 21.25 2.38
N ALA A 621 -7.29 21.13 2.10
CA ALA A 621 -7.87 21.05 0.75
C ALA A 621 -7.56 19.78 -0.06
N GLY A 622 -7.83 18.60 0.50
CA GLY A 622 -8.13 17.36 -0.24
C GLY A 622 -7.00 16.69 -1.04
N LYS A 623 -5.88 17.38 -1.29
CA LYS A 623 -4.79 16.88 -2.15
C LYS A 623 -3.75 16.03 -1.41
N ASP A 624 -3.71 16.11 -0.09
CA ASP A 624 -2.73 15.39 0.74
C ASP A 624 -3.39 14.25 1.55
N ILE A 625 -4.66 13.89 1.35
CA ILE A 625 -5.35 12.84 2.16
C ILE A 625 -5.66 11.63 1.27
N ASP A 626 -5.21 10.45 1.69
CA ASP A 626 -5.62 9.20 1.05
C ASP A 626 -7.06 8.81 1.45
N ALA A 627 -7.79 8.18 0.52
CA ALA A 627 -9.17 7.77 0.73
C ALA A 627 -9.34 6.72 1.85
N ILE A 628 -8.37 5.83 2.04
CA ILE A 628 -8.40 4.85 3.13
C ILE A 628 -8.29 5.53 4.48
N PHE A 629 -7.42 6.54 4.58
CA PHE A 629 -7.26 7.33 5.79
C PHE A 629 -8.54 8.09 6.15
N TYR A 630 -9.23 8.64 5.15
CA TYR A 630 -10.53 9.27 5.37
C TYR A 630 -11.56 8.29 5.94
N VAL A 631 -11.72 7.10 5.35
CA VAL A 631 -12.71 6.11 5.80
C VAL A 631 -12.39 5.59 7.20
N ILE A 632 -11.15 5.18 7.45
CA ILE A 632 -10.77 4.58 8.74
C ILE A 632 -10.82 5.61 9.89
N THR A 633 -10.49 6.87 9.63
CA THR A 633 -10.64 7.97 10.59
C THR A 633 -12.10 8.18 10.96
N ASN A 634 -12.97 8.23 9.95
CA ASN A 634 -14.41 8.37 10.16
C ASN A 634 -15.00 7.16 10.91
N MET A 635 -14.52 5.95 10.64
CA MET A 635 -14.88 4.76 11.42
C MET A 635 -14.46 4.87 12.88
N HIS A 636 -13.24 5.34 13.16
CA HIS A 636 -12.79 5.57 14.53
C HIS A 636 -13.63 6.62 15.27
N VAL A 637 -14.07 7.68 14.58
CA VAL A 637 -15.02 8.65 15.14
C VAL A 637 -16.34 7.96 15.49
N LEU A 638 -16.89 7.15 14.58
CA LEU A 638 -18.14 6.41 14.80
C LEU A 638 -18.03 5.43 15.98
N THR A 639 -16.92 4.70 16.12
CA THR A 639 -16.74 3.75 17.23
C THR A 639 -16.48 4.44 18.56
N THR A 640 -15.72 5.54 18.58
CA THR A 640 -15.42 6.30 19.81
C THR A 640 -16.69 6.92 20.41
N MET A 641 -17.56 7.50 19.57
CA MET A 641 -18.83 8.07 20.03
C MET A 641 -19.79 7.01 20.58
N ARG A 642 -19.66 5.75 20.15
CA ARG A 642 -20.47 4.63 20.66
C ARG A 642 -20.11 4.24 22.09
N ASN A 643 -18.82 4.18 22.45
CA ASN A 643 -18.40 3.56 23.72
C ASN A 643 -18.77 4.39 24.97
N LYS A 644 -19.39 5.57 24.79
CA LYS A 644 -19.75 6.51 25.86
C LYS A 644 -21.25 6.75 26.04
N GLY A 645 -22.10 6.24 25.13
CA GLY A 645 -23.56 6.29 25.22
C GLY A 645 -24.12 4.90 25.46
#